data_AF-V9IKX3-F1
#
_entry.id   AF-V9IKX3-F1
#
_cell.length_a   1.000
_cell.length_b   1.000
_cell.length_c   1.000
_cell.angle_alpha   90.00
_cell.angle_beta   90.00
_cell.angle_gamma   90.00
#
_symmetry.space_group_name_H-M   'P 1'
#
loop_
_entity.id
_entity.type
_entity.pdbx_description
1 polymer ?
#
loop_
_entity_poly.entity_id
_entity_poly.type
_entity_poly.pdbx_seq_one_letter_code
_entity_poly.pdbx_strand_id
1 'polypeptide(L)'
;MLNLLIHRKNLNYLHLDYNFNLKPVKTLTTKERKKSRFGNAFHLCREILRLTKLIIDSHVQYRLNNVDAFQLADGLQYIFAHVGQLTGMYRYKYKLMRQIRMCKDLKHLIYYRFNTGPVGKGPGCGFWAPGWRVWLFFMRGITPLLERWLGNLLSRQFEGRHSKGVAKTVTKQRVESHFDLELRASVMHDIVDMMPEGIKQNKARTILQHLSEAWRCWKANIPWKVPGLPIPIENMILRYVKMKADWWTNTAHYNRERIRRGATVDKTVCKKNLGRLTRLYLKAEQERQHNYLKDGPYISPEEAVAIYTTTVHWLESRRFAPIPFPPLSYKHDTKLLILALERLKEAYSVKSRLNQSQREELGLIEQAYDNPHEALSRIKRHLLTQRAFKEVGIEFMDLYSHLIPVYDVEPLEKITDAYLDQYLWYEADKRRLFPPWVKPSDTEPPPLLVYKWCQGINNLQDVWDVSEGECNVLLESKFEKLYEKIDLTLLNRLLRLIVDHNIADYMTAKNNVVINYKDMNHTNSYGIIRGLQFASFIAQYYGLVLDLLVLGLQRASEMAGPPQMPNDFLTFQDVASETAHPIRLYCRYVDRIHLFLRFSADEARDLIQRYLTEHPDPNNENIVGYNNKKCWPRDARMRLMKHDVNLGRAVFWDIKNRLPRSTTTIQWENSFVSVYSKDNPNLLFNMSGFECRILPKCRTTHEEFTHRDGVWNLQNEITKERTAQCFLRVDDESLQRFHNRVRQILMASGSTTFTKIVNKWNTALIGLMTYFREAVVNTQELLDLLVKCENKIQTRIKIGLNSKMPSRFPPVVFYTPKELGGLGMLSMGHVLIPQSDLRWSKQTDVGITHFRSGMSHDEDQLIPNLYRYIQPWESEFIDSQRVWAEYALKRQEANAQNRRLTLEDLEDSWDRGIPRINTLFQKDRHTLAYDKGWRIRTEFKQYQVLKQNPFWWTHQRHDGKLWNLNNYRTDMIQALGGVEGILEHTLF
;
A
#
# COMPACT_ATOMS: atom_id res chain seq x y z
N MET A 1 -8.08 -34.98 -47.66
CA MET A 1 -7.04 -33.94 -47.49
C MET A 1 -6.37 -33.96 -46.11
N LEU A 2 -7.08 -33.71 -44.99
CA LEU A 2 -6.44 -33.62 -43.66
C LEU A 2 -5.71 -34.91 -43.24
N ASN A 3 -6.25 -36.09 -43.53
CA ASN A 3 -5.57 -37.37 -43.27
C ASN A 3 -4.27 -37.53 -44.05
N LEU A 4 -4.25 -37.16 -45.33
CA LEU A 4 -3.03 -37.18 -46.13
C LEU A 4 -1.95 -36.28 -45.52
N LEU A 5 -2.32 -35.13 -44.96
CA LEU A 5 -1.37 -34.25 -44.28
C LEU A 5 -0.84 -34.85 -42.95
N ILE A 6 -1.66 -35.62 -42.23
CA ILE A 6 -1.24 -36.37 -41.02
C ILE A 6 -0.24 -37.46 -41.41
N HIS A 7 -0.57 -38.28 -42.41
CA HIS A 7 0.29 -39.37 -42.88
C HIS A 7 1.58 -38.83 -43.52
N ARG A 8 1.52 -37.74 -44.30
CA ARG A 8 2.70 -37.10 -44.90
C ARG A 8 3.71 -36.59 -43.85
N LYS A 9 3.24 -36.28 -42.64
CA LYS A 9 4.09 -35.91 -41.50
C LYS A 9 4.58 -37.10 -40.67
N ASN A 10 4.23 -38.33 -41.07
CA ASN A 10 4.51 -39.58 -40.37
C ASN A 10 4.00 -39.51 -38.92
N LEU A 11 2.71 -39.20 -38.76
CA LEU A 11 2.01 -39.08 -37.47
C LEU A 11 1.01 -40.23 -37.29
N ASN A 12 1.46 -41.48 -37.45
CA ASN A 12 0.61 -42.69 -37.42
C ASN A 12 -0.07 -42.93 -36.06
N TYR A 13 0.40 -42.26 -35.01
CA TYR A 13 -0.17 -42.29 -33.66
C TYR A 13 -1.31 -41.27 -33.46
N LEU A 14 -1.74 -40.57 -34.52
CA LEU A 14 -2.93 -39.73 -34.55
C LEU A 14 -3.96 -40.30 -35.52
N HIS A 15 -5.22 -40.30 -35.08
CA HIS A 15 -6.37 -40.67 -35.88
C HIS A 15 -7.34 -39.49 -35.97
N LEU A 16 -7.80 -39.18 -37.17
CA LEU A 16 -8.88 -38.22 -37.40
C LEU A 16 -10.13 -39.01 -37.76
N ASP A 17 -11.13 -38.99 -36.88
CA ASP A 17 -12.40 -39.65 -37.16
C ASP A 17 -13.21 -38.90 -38.22
N TYR A 18 -14.25 -39.54 -38.75
CA TYR A 18 -15.11 -38.97 -39.80
C TYR A 18 -15.85 -37.71 -39.35
N ASN A 19 -16.07 -37.52 -38.04
CA ASN A 19 -16.63 -36.30 -37.45
C ASN A 19 -15.55 -35.24 -37.12
N PHE A 20 -14.38 -35.40 -37.73
CA PHE A 20 -13.25 -34.49 -37.65
C PHE A 20 -12.70 -34.34 -36.23
N ASN A 21 -12.86 -35.28 -35.30
CA ASN A 21 -12.12 -35.28 -34.03
C ASN A 21 -10.71 -35.83 -34.27
N LEU A 22 -9.70 -35.06 -33.88
CA LEU A 22 -8.32 -35.52 -33.88
C LEU A 22 -7.98 -36.13 -32.52
N LYS A 23 -7.73 -37.44 -32.48
CA LYS A 23 -7.46 -38.20 -31.26
C LYS A 23 -6.11 -38.91 -31.35
N PRO A 24 -5.35 -39.02 -30.24
CA PRO A 24 -4.20 -39.90 -30.19
C PRO A 24 -4.67 -41.36 -30.08
N VAL A 25 -4.01 -42.27 -30.79
CA VAL A 25 -4.31 -43.72 -30.74
C VAL A 25 -3.73 -44.36 -29.46
N LYS A 26 -2.67 -43.76 -28.92
CA LYS A 26 -1.97 -44.17 -27.71
C LYS A 26 -1.53 -42.96 -26.91
N THR A 27 -1.11 -43.16 -25.66
CA THR A 27 -0.42 -42.12 -24.89
C THR A 27 0.87 -41.72 -25.60
N LEU A 28 1.02 -40.42 -25.91
CA LEU A 28 2.14 -39.92 -26.69
C LEU A 28 3.34 -39.60 -25.81
N THR A 29 4.53 -39.98 -26.27
CA THR A 29 5.79 -39.51 -25.70
C THR A 29 5.95 -38.00 -25.89
N THR A 30 6.81 -37.35 -25.08
CA THR A 30 7.09 -35.91 -25.23
C THR A 30 7.60 -35.54 -26.64
N LYS A 31 8.38 -36.42 -27.28
CA LYS A 31 8.88 -36.24 -28.66
C LYS A 31 7.73 -36.30 -29.67
N GLU A 32 6.89 -37.33 -29.57
CA GLU A 32 5.70 -37.49 -30.44
C GLU A 32 4.74 -36.30 -30.28
N ARG A 33 4.45 -35.87 -29.05
CA ARG A 33 3.58 -34.73 -28.74
C ARG A 33 4.11 -33.39 -29.29
N LYS A 34 5.43 -33.15 -29.22
CA LYS A 34 6.05 -31.97 -29.83
C LYS A 34 5.95 -32.01 -31.34
N LYS A 35 6.17 -33.18 -31.96
CA LYS A 35 6.10 -33.39 -33.41
C LYS A 35 4.67 -33.24 -33.95
N SER A 36 3.68 -33.73 -33.21
CA SER A 36 2.27 -33.76 -33.64
C SER A 36 1.45 -32.53 -33.28
N ARG A 37 2.06 -31.51 -32.66
CA ARG A 37 1.38 -30.26 -32.30
C ARG A 37 1.07 -29.44 -33.55
N PHE A 38 -0.15 -29.61 -34.07
CA PHE A 38 -0.67 -28.78 -35.14
C PHE A 38 -0.96 -27.35 -34.68
N GLY A 39 -0.89 -26.41 -35.63
CA GLY A 39 -1.22 -24.99 -35.40
C GLY A 39 -2.67 -24.65 -35.75
N ASN A 40 -3.02 -23.37 -35.60
CA ASN A 40 -4.38 -22.88 -35.83
C ASN A 40 -4.89 -23.13 -37.26
N ALA A 41 -4.04 -23.13 -38.28
CA ALA A 41 -4.42 -23.38 -39.67
C ALA A 41 -5.13 -24.73 -39.84
N PHE A 42 -4.51 -25.80 -39.35
CA PHE A 42 -5.06 -27.15 -39.41
C PHE A 42 -6.34 -27.27 -38.58
N HIS A 43 -6.31 -26.83 -37.32
CA HIS A 43 -7.45 -27.01 -36.43
C HIS A 43 -8.66 -26.14 -36.79
N LEU A 44 -8.46 -24.91 -37.28
CA LEU A 44 -9.56 -24.06 -37.70
C LEU A 44 -10.23 -24.61 -38.96
N CYS A 45 -9.45 -25.06 -39.95
CA CYS A 45 -9.99 -25.75 -41.13
C CYS A 45 -10.77 -27.01 -40.75
N ARG A 46 -10.21 -27.86 -39.86
CA ARG A 46 -10.88 -29.05 -39.33
C ARG A 46 -12.23 -28.73 -38.68
N GLU A 47 -12.31 -27.67 -37.87
CA GLU A 47 -13.57 -27.30 -37.20
C GLU A 47 -14.59 -26.65 -38.16
N ILE A 48 -14.15 -25.97 -39.22
CA ILE A 48 -15.05 -25.51 -40.30
C ILE A 48 -15.63 -26.72 -41.02
N LEU A 49 -14.81 -27.70 -41.39
CA LEU A 49 -15.28 -28.92 -42.03
C LEU A 49 -16.24 -29.70 -41.13
N ARG A 50 -16.02 -29.70 -39.80
CA ARG A 50 -16.98 -30.23 -38.84
C ARG A 50 -18.33 -29.50 -38.92
N LEU A 51 -18.34 -28.17 -38.91
CA LEU A 51 -19.59 -27.40 -39.01
C LEU A 51 -20.33 -27.72 -40.31
N THR A 52 -19.61 -27.75 -41.43
CA THR A 52 -20.17 -28.14 -42.73
C THR A 52 -20.72 -29.57 -42.71
N LYS A 53 -20.00 -30.51 -42.10
CA LYS A 53 -20.44 -31.89 -41.97
C LYS A 53 -21.74 -32.00 -41.17
N LEU A 54 -21.85 -31.29 -40.03
CA LEU A 54 -23.08 -31.29 -39.23
C LEU A 54 -24.29 -30.83 -40.04
N ILE A 55 -24.14 -29.76 -40.83
CA ILE A 55 -25.19 -29.25 -41.71
C ILE A 55 -25.57 -30.29 -42.76
N ILE A 56 -24.59 -30.88 -43.45
CA ILE A 56 -24.83 -31.87 -44.49
C ILE A 56 -25.46 -33.14 -43.92
N ASP A 57 -24.97 -33.65 -42.79
CA ASP A 57 -25.52 -34.85 -42.16
C ASP A 57 -26.99 -34.64 -41.77
N SER A 58 -27.38 -33.45 -41.28
CA SER A 58 -28.80 -33.12 -41.02
C SER A 58 -29.64 -33.21 -42.29
N HIS A 59 -29.16 -32.68 -43.41
CA HIS A 59 -29.82 -32.84 -44.70
C HIS A 59 -29.87 -34.29 -45.17
N VAL A 60 -28.81 -35.08 -44.95
CA VAL A 60 -28.77 -36.51 -45.31
C VAL A 60 -29.82 -37.29 -44.51
N GLN A 61 -29.92 -37.08 -43.19
CA GLN A 61 -30.92 -37.74 -42.36
C GLN A 61 -32.36 -37.42 -42.79
N TYR A 62 -32.61 -36.17 -43.16
CA TYR A 62 -33.88 -35.77 -43.76
C TYR A 62 -34.14 -36.50 -45.10
N ARG A 63 -33.15 -36.56 -45.99
CA ARG A 63 -33.27 -37.22 -47.30
C ARG A 63 -33.37 -38.74 -47.24
N LEU A 64 -32.88 -39.35 -46.16
CA LEU A 64 -33.08 -40.76 -45.83
C LEU A 64 -34.43 -41.02 -45.16
N ASN A 65 -35.29 -40.00 -45.01
CA ASN A 65 -36.58 -40.05 -44.33
C ASN A 65 -36.50 -40.48 -42.85
N ASN A 66 -35.36 -40.28 -42.19
CA ASN A 66 -35.20 -40.56 -40.75
C ASN A 66 -35.69 -39.40 -39.85
N VAL A 67 -35.88 -38.21 -40.44
CA VAL A 67 -36.21 -36.95 -39.74
C VAL A 67 -37.16 -36.14 -40.61
N ASP A 68 -38.12 -35.44 -40.01
CA ASP A 68 -39.10 -34.60 -40.72
C ASP A 68 -38.54 -33.22 -41.15
N ALA A 69 -39.19 -32.55 -42.09
CA ALA A 69 -38.83 -31.23 -42.62
C ALA A 69 -38.78 -30.15 -41.53
N PHE A 70 -39.72 -30.15 -40.58
CA PHE A 70 -39.73 -29.20 -39.47
C PHE A 70 -38.57 -29.45 -38.50
N GLN A 71 -38.26 -30.72 -38.22
CA GLN A 71 -37.12 -31.12 -37.41
C GLN A 71 -35.79 -30.79 -38.09
N LEU A 72 -35.69 -30.90 -39.42
CA LEU A 72 -34.53 -30.41 -40.18
C LEU A 72 -34.36 -28.90 -39.99
N ALA A 73 -35.43 -28.11 -40.16
CA ALA A 73 -35.37 -26.66 -40.02
C ALA A 73 -34.97 -26.23 -38.60
N ASP A 74 -35.54 -26.87 -37.57
CA ASP A 74 -35.17 -26.65 -36.16
C ASP A 74 -33.72 -27.09 -35.89
N GLY A 75 -33.29 -28.23 -36.45
CA GLY A 75 -31.92 -28.71 -36.38
C GLY A 75 -30.91 -27.74 -36.98
N LEU A 76 -31.21 -27.15 -38.15
CA LEU A 76 -30.37 -26.11 -38.75
C LEU A 76 -30.33 -24.85 -37.90
N GLN A 77 -31.46 -24.42 -37.33
CA GLN A 77 -31.50 -23.27 -36.43
C GLN A 77 -30.64 -23.52 -35.19
N TYR A 78 -30.75 -24.71 -34.60
CA TYR A 78 -29.94 -25.13 -33.47
C TYR A 78 -28.45 -25.12 -33.82
N ILE A 79 -28.06 -25.72 -34.96
CA ILE A 79 -26.66 -25.75 -35.39
C ILE A 79 -26.07 -24.33 -35.49
N PHE A 80 -26.75 -23.41 -36.20
CA PHE A 80 -26.24 -22.05 -36.39
C PHE A 80 -26.28 -21.20 -35.11
N ALA A 81 -27.21 -21.43 -34.20
CA ALA A 81 -27.25 -20.76 -32.91
C ALA A 81 -26.22 -21.33 -31.90
N HIS A 82 -25.85 -22.60 -32.03
CA HIS A 82 -25.02 -23.34 -31.07
C HIS A 82 -23.64 -23.79 -31.62
N VAL A 83 -23.11 -23.13 -32.65
CA VAL A 83 -21.77 -23.45 -33.20
C VAL A 83 -20.67 -23.47 -32.13
N GLY A 84 -20.74 -22.57 -31.14
CA GLY A 84 -19.78 -22.55 -30.03
C GLY A 84 -19.84 -23.76 -29.10
N GLN A 85 -20.95 -24.50 -29.09
CA GLN A 85 -21.16 -25.70 -28.29
C GLN A 85 -20.88 -26.97 -29.12
N LEU A 86 -21.34 -27.01 -30.37
CA LEU A 86 -21.18 -28.16 -31.27
C LEU A 86 -19.77 -28.28 -31.88
N THR A 87 -19.08 -27.14 -32.01
CA THR A 87 -17.70 -27.09 -32.50
C THR A 87 -16.74 -26.55 -31.44
N GLY A 88 -15.46 -26.49 -31.77
CA GLY A 88 -14.41 -25.89 -30.96
C GLY A 88 -13.74 -24.67 -31.62
N MET A 89 -14.35 -24.06 -32.64
CA MET A 89 -13.68 -23.04 -33.48
C MET A 89 -13.13 -21.85 -32.69
N TYR A 90 -13.83 -21.42 -31.63
CA TYR A 90 -13.41 -20.30 -30.77
C TYR A 90 -12.05 -20.54 -30.09
N ARG A 91 -11.62 -21.79 -29.90
CA ARG A 91 -10.31 -22.14 -29.31
C ARG A 91 -9.15 -21.77 -30.23
N TYR A 92 -9.36 -21.89 -31.55
CA TYR A 92 -8.33 -21.66 -32.57
C TYR A 92 -8.44 -20.25 -33.19
N LYS A 93 -9.59 -19.58 -33.03
CA LYS A 93 -9.79 -18.17 -33.34
C LYS A 93 -10.84 -17.54 -32.42
N TYR A 94 -10.40 -16.93 -31.31
CA TYR A 94 -11.31 -16.40 -30.28
C TYR A 94 -12.18 -15.21 -30.73
N LYS A 95 -11.78 -14.46 -31.77
CA LYS A 95 -12.60 -13.36 -32.34
C LYS A 95 -13.98 -13.85 -32.82
N LEU A 96 -14.13 -15.16 -33.05
CA LEU A 96 -15.41 -15.83 -33.36
C LEU A 96 -16.49 -15.64 -32.28
N MET A 97 -16.10 -15.33 -31.03
CA MET A 97 -17.07 -15.00 -29.97
C MET A 97 -17.97 -13.81 -30.33
N ARG A 98 -17.59 -12.97 -31.32
CA ARG A 98 -18.48 -11.96 -31.89
C ARG A 98 -19.68 -12.60 -32.59
N GLN A 99 -19.45 -13.55 -33.48
CA GLN A 99 -20.51 -14.26 -34.21
C GLN A 99 -21.37 -15.10 -33.27
N ILE A 100 -20.75 -15.82 -32.34
CA ILE A 100 -21.48 -16.65 -31.37
C ILE A 100 -22.43 -15.80 -30.52
N ARG A 101 -22.01 -14.61 -30.05
CA ARG A 101 -22.89 -13.69 -29.32
C ARG A 101 -24.03 -13.18 -30.20
N MET A 102 -23.72 -12.73 -31.42
CA MET A 102 -24.73 -12.26 -32.37
C MET A 102 -25.79 -13.34 -32.68
N CYS A 103 -25.39 -14.60 -32.85
CA CYS A 103 -26.33 -15.69 -33.06
C CYS A 103 -27.19 -15.97 -31.82
N LYS A 104 -26.67 -15.80 -30.60
CA LYS A 104 -27.46 -15.89 -29.37
C LYS A 104 -28.46 -14.73 -29.24
N ASP A 105 -28.05 -13.51 -29.56
CA ASP A 105 -28.92 -12.34 -29.56
C ASP A 105 -30.07 -12.52 -30.57
N LEU A 106 -29.75 -12.99 -31.78
CA LEU A 106 -30.74 -13.35 -32.80
C LEU A 106 -31.67 -14.46 -32.33
N LYS A 107 -31.15 -15.50 -31.65
CA LYS A 107 -31.97 -16.56 -31.07
C LYS A 107 -32.99 -15.98 -30.08
N HIS A 108 -32.57 -15.10 -29.18
CA HIS A 108 -33.47 -14.46 -28.21
C HIS A 108 -34.54 -13.63 -28.94
N LEU A 109 -34.14 -12.76 -29.88
CA LEU A 109 -35.05 -11.94 -30.66
C LEU A 109 -36.12 -12.77 -31.39
N ILE A 110 -35.70 -13.85 -32.04
CA ILE A 110 -36.61 -14.74 -32.78
C ILE A 110 -37.53 -15.47 -31.80
N TYR A 111 -36.98 -16.06 -30.74
CA TYR A 111 -37.75 -16.94 -29.84
C TYR A 111 -38.78 -16.15 -29.03
N TYR A 112 -38.47 -14.94 -28.57
CA TYR A 112 -39.45 -14.10 -27.86
C TYR A 112 -40.65 -13.73 -28.73
N ARG A 113 -40.46 -13.61 -30.05
CA ARG A 113 -41.54 -13.32 -31.01
C ARG A 113 -42.25 -14.57 -31.52
N PHE A 114 -41.52 -15.69 -31.63
CA PHE A 114 -42.04 -16.94 -32.16
C PHE A 114 -42.83 -17.72 -31.11
N ASN A 115 -42.36 -17.74 -29.86
CA ASN A 115 -43.01 -18.42 -28.73
C ASN A 115 -43.98 -17.46 -28.00
N THR A 116 -44.92 -16.87 -28.73
CA THR A 116 -45.97 -15.98 -28.18
C THR A 116 -47.34 -16.58 -28.46
N GLY A 117 -48.30 -16.41 -27.55
CA GLY A 117 -49.67 -16.92 -27.71
C GLY A 117 -49.77 -18.42 -27.38
N PRO A 118 -50.42 -19.25 -28.21
CA PRO A 118 -50.56 -20.70 -27.97
C PRO A 118 -49.25 -21.50 -28.06
N VAL A 119 -48.19 -20.93 -28.65
CA VAL A 119 -46.91 -21.60 -28.85
C VAL A 119 -46.07 -21.54 -27.58
N GLY A 120 -45.86 -22.69 -26.94
CA GLY A 120 -45.13 -22.82 -25.68
C GLY A 120 -43.61 -22.69 -25.80
N LYS A 121 -42.91 -22.75 -24.66
CA LYS A 121 -41.45 -22.81 -24.58
C LYS A 121 -40.99 -24.25 -24.87
N GLY A 122 -40.58 -24.54 -26.10
CA GLY A 122 -40.08 -25.86 -26.50
C GLY A 122 -39.22 -25.82 -27.76
N PRO A 123 -38.62 -26.96 -28.16
CA PRO A 123 -38.03 -27.12 -29.50
C PRO A 123 -39.11 -27.04 -30.58
N GLY A 124 -38.77 -26.56 -31.79
CA GLY A 124 -39.74 -26.37 -32.89
C GLY A 124 -39.62 -25.04 -33.64
N CYS A 125 -38.56 -24.26 -33.42
CA CYS A 125 -38.35 -22.98 -34.10
C CYS A 125 -37.36 -23.16 -35.27
N GLY A 126 -37.88 -23.35 -36.47
CA GLY A 126 -37.08 -23.57 -37.68
C GLY A 126 -36.54 -22.33 -38.41
N PHE A 127 -36.46 -21.16 -37.77
CA PHE A 127 -36.11 -19.90 -38.45
C PHE A 127 -34.58 -19.65 -38.50
N TRP A 128 -33.88 -20.45 -39.31
CA TRP A 128 -32.40 -20.52 -39.34
C TRP A 128 -31.69 -19.47 -40.22
N ALA A 129 -32.43 -18.77 -41.09
CA ALA A 129 -31.84 -17.86 -42.08
C ALA A 129 -30.95 -16.75 -41.47
N PRO A 130 -31.31 -16.07 -40.36
CA PRO A 130 -30.45 -15.06 -39.75
C PRO A 130 -29.12 -15.62 -39.24
N GLY A 131 -29.16 -16.77 -38.57
CA GLY A 131 -27.96 -17.45 -38.07
C GLY A 131 -27.04 -17.89 -39.22
N TRP A 132 -27.61 -18.48 -40.27
CA TRP A 132 -26.88 -18.89 -41.47
C TRP A 132 -26.13 -17.73 -42.14
N ARG A 133 -26.78 -16.57 -42.31
CA ARG A 133 -26.15 -15.37 -42.88
C ARG A 133 -24.93 -14.91 -42.09
N VAL A 134 -25.00 -14.93 -40.75
CA VAL A 134 -23.86 -14.58 -39.88
C VAL A 134 -22.65 -15.48 -40.16
N TRP A 135 -22.88 -16.78 -40.31
CA TRP A 135 -21.82 -17.76 -40.58
C TRP A 135 -21.26 -17.65 -42.00
N LEU A 136 -22.09 -17.33 -43.00
CA LEU A 136 -21.62 -17.04 -44.35
C LEU A 136 -20.73 -15.79 -44.39
N PHE A 137 -21.12 -14.71 -43.73
CA PHE A 137 -20.27 -13.51 -43.66
C PHE A 137 -18.98 -13.75 -42.88
N PHE A 138 -19.01 -14.63 -41.88
CA PHE A 138 -17.78 -15.11 -41.25
C PHE A 138 -16.89 -15.85 -42.26
N MET A 139 -17.46 -16.75 -43.07
CA MET A 139 -16.72 -17.48 -44.09
C MET A 139 -16.09 -16.54 -45.11
N ARG A 140 -16.83 -15.54 -45.60
CA ARG A 140 -16.30 -14.49 -46.49
C ARG A 140 -15.01 -13.85 -45.97
N GLY A 141 -14.98 -13.52 -44.67
CA GLY A 141 -13.81 -12.90 -44.04
C GLY A 141 -12.70 -13.88 -43.63
N ILE A 142 -13.01 -15.17 -43.45
CA ILE A 142 -12.03 -16.18 -43.01
C ILE A 142 -11.30 -16.85 -44.17
N THR A 143 -11.94 -16.96 -45.33
CA THR A 143 -11.37 -17.60 -46.53
C THR A 143 -9.97 -17.09 -46.87
N PRO A 144 -9.74 -15.77 -47.11
CA PRO A 144 -8.40 -15.29 -47.48
C PRO A 144 -7.35 -15.51 -46.37
N LEU A 145 -7.77 -15.50 -45.10
CA LEU A 145 -6.86 -15.78 -43.99
C LEU A 145 -6.44 -17.24 -43.97
N LEU A 146 -7.39 -18.15 -44.17
CA LEU A 146 -7.14 -19.60 -44.18
C LEU A 146 -6.36 -20.03 -45.41
N GLU A 147 -6.66 -19.47 -46.59
CA GLU A 147 -5.88 -19.72 -47.80
C GLU A 147 -4.41 -19.40 -47.58
N ARG A 148 -4.09 -18.19 -47.09
CA ARG A 148 -2.71 -17.82 -46.75
C ARG A 148 -2.10 -18.76 -45.70
N TRP A 149 -2.85 -19.13 -44.66
CA TRP A 149 -2.33 -19.99 -43.60
C TRP A 149 -2.09 -21.43 -44.06
N LEU A 150 -2.98 -21.98 -44.88
CA LEU A 150 -2.86 -23.32 -45.44
C LEU A 150 -1.79 -23.34 -46.55
N GLY A 151 -1.73 -22.32 -47.40
CA GLY A 151 -0.66 -22.13 -48.37
C GLY A 151 0.71 -22.15 -47.70
N ASN A 152 0.94 -21.30 -46.70
CA ASN A 152 2.18 -21.29 -45.91
C ASN A 152 2.47 -22.64 -45.20
N LEU A 153 1.42 -23.36 -44.76
CA LEU A 153 1.58 -24.67 -44.14
C LEU A 153 2.03 -25.73 -45.15
N LEU A 154 1.45 -25.71 -46.35
CA LEU A 154 1.76 -26.63 -47.44
C LEU A 154 3.13 -26.33 -48.05
N SER A 155 3.43 -25.08 -48.41
CA SER A 155 4.77 -24.67 -48.88
C SER A 155 5.84 -25.12 -47.89
N ARG A 156 5.67 -24.85 -46.59
CA ARG A 156 6.62 -25.33 -45.57
C ARG A 156 6.72 -26.86 -45.45
N GLN A 157 5.66 -27.59 -45.79
CA GLN A 157 5.66 -29.05 -45.75
C GLN A 157 6.38 -29.66 -46.97
N PHE A 158 6.28 -29.02 -48.13
CA PHE A 158 6.86 -29.50 -49.39
C PHE A 158 8.26 -28.93 -49.64
N GLU A 159 8.45 -27.62 -49.49
CA GLU A 159 9.72 -26.91 -49.70
C GLU A 159 10.62 -26.95 -48.46
N GLY A 160 10.08 -27.33 -47.29
CA GLY A 160 10.78 -27.29 -46.02
C GLY A 160 10.82 -25.89 -45.39
N ARG A 161 11.60 -25.74 -44.30
CA ARG A 161 11.73 -24.46 -43.58
C ARG A 161 13.10 -23.83 -43.88
N HIS A 162 13.08 -22.62 -44.42
CA HIS A 162 14.28 -21.77 -44.55
C HIS A 162 14.83 -21.39 -43.17
N SER A 163 16.04 -21.84 -42.84
CA SER A 163 16.64 -21.68 -41.49
C SER A 163 17.15 -20.27 -41.20
N LYS A 164 17.58 -19.53 -42.23
CA LYS A 164 18.10 -18.14 -42.15
C LYS A 164 17.43 -17.15 -43.12
N GLY A 165 16.31 -17.51 -43.74
CA GLY A 165 15.70 -16.70 -44.81
C GLY A 165 15.04 -15.38 -44.37
N VAL A 166 14.76 -15.20 -43.08
CA VAL A 166 14.15 -13.96 -42.54
C VAL A 166 14.91 -13.51 -41.31
N ALA A 167 15.43 -12.27 -41.33
CA ALA A 167 16.04 -11.64 -40.19
C ALA A 167 15.04 -11.58 -39.03
N LYS A 168 15.45 -12.06 -37.85
CA LYS A 168 14.55 -12.07 -36.70
C LYS A 168 14.45 -10.66 -36.11
N THR A 169 13.24 -10.13 -35.99
CA THR A 169 13.00 -8.83 -35.37
C THR A 169 13.37 -8.81 -33.88
N VAL A 170 13.85 -7.66 -33.42
CA VAL A 170 14.20 -7.42 -32.02
C VAL A 170 12.91 -7.16 -31.23
N THR A 171 12.34 -8.24 -30.68
CA THR A 171 11.18 -8.17 -29.80
C THR A 171 11.60 -7.89 -28.35
N LYS A 172 10.64 -7.60 -27.46
CA LYS A 172 10.85 -7.26 -26.04
C LYS A 172 11.88 -8.15 -25.31
N GLN A 173 11.92 -9.45 -25.61
CA GLN A 173 12.82 -10.41 -24.96
C GLN A 173 14.30 -10.23 -25.35
N ARG A 174 14.59 -9.60 -26.50
CA ARG A 174 15.93 -9.47 -27.08
C ARG A 174 16.50 -8.06 -27.04
N VAL A 175 15.74 -7.08 -26.53
CA VAL A 175 16.17 -5.67 -26.50
C VAL A 175 17.49 -5.50 -25.76
N GLU A 176 17.62 -6.06 -24.55
CA GLU A 176 18.86 -5.94 -23.75
C GLU A 176 20.04 -6.68 -24.42
N SER A 177 19.83 -7.90 -24.91
CA SER A 177 20.90 -8.68 -25.56
C SER A 177 21.36 -8.07 -26.88
N HIS A 178 20.44 -7.47 -27.64
CA HIS A 178 20.77 -6.80 -28.90
C HIS A 178 21.50 -5.47 -28.64
N PHE A 179 21.07 -4.70 -27.63
CA PHE A 179 21.81 -3.50 -27.21
C PHE A 179 23.26 -3.82 -26.85
N ASP A 180 23.49 -4.90 -26.08
CA ASP A 180 24.85 -5.34 -25.72
C ASP A 180 25.65 -5.85 -26.94
N LEU A 181 24.96 -6.42 -27.94
CA LEU A 181 25.59 -6.88 -29.18
C LEU A 181 26.09 -5.69 -30.02
N GLU A 182 25.22 -4.71 -30.26
CA GLU A 182 25.53 -3.50 -31.02
C GLU A 182 26.62 -2.68 -30.31
N LEU A 183 26.52 -2.51 -28.99
CA LEU A 183 27.54 -1.82 -28.18
C LEU A 183 28.93 -2.44 -28.36
N ARG A 184 29.02 -3.77 -28.33
CA ARG A 184 30.30 -4.47 -28.51
C ARG A 184 30.81 -4.33 -29.94
N ALA A 185 29.93 -4.30 -30.94
CA ALA A 185 30.30 -4.07 -32.33
C ALA A 185 30.85 -2.64 -32.52
N SER A 186 30.17 -1.61 -31.99
CA SER A 186 30.66 -0.22 -32.07
C SER A 186 32.01 -0.03 -31.38
N VAL A 187 32.20 -0.60 -30.19
CA VAL A 187 33.49 -0.54 -29.49
C VAL A 187 34.58 -1.25 -30.29
N MET A 188 34.27 -2.39 -30.94
CA MET A 188 35.23 -3.08 -31.79
C MET A 188 35.66 -2.24 -32.99
N HIS A 189 34.74 -1.49 -33.60
CA HIS A 189 35.08 -0.56 -34.70
C HIS A 189 36.03 0.53 -34.20
N ASP A 190 35.69 1.21 -33.11
CA ASP A 190 36.56 2.27 -32.54
C ASP A 190 37.94 1.74 -32.12
N ILE A 191 38.02 0.51 -31.58
CA ILE A 191 39.31 -0.12 -31.24
C ILE A 191 40.17 -0.31 -32.50
N VAL A 192 39.58 -0.77 -33.60
CA VAL A 192 40.32 -1.00 -34.84
C VAL A 192 40.84 0.32 -35.41
N ASP A 193 40.03 1.36 -35.38
CA ASP A 193 40.38 2.67 -35.95
C ASP A 193 41.42 3.43 -35.09
N MET A 194 41.46 3.20 -33.78
CA MET A 194 42.42 3.84 -32.87
C MET A 194 43.79 3.14 -32.79
N MET A 195 43.91 1.90 -33.27
CA MET A 195 45.17 1.15 -33.18
C MET A 195 46.14 1.59 -34.29
N PRO A 196 47.40 1.92 -33.96
CA PRO A 196 48.39 2.28 -34.98
C PRO A 196 48.73 1.09 -35.89
N GLU A 197 49.15 1.40 -37.11
CA GLU A 197 49.55 0.40 -38.11
C GLU A 197 50.65 -0.51 -37.55
N GLY A 198 50.35 -1.81 -37.40
CA GLY A 198 51.27 -2.82 -36.85
C GLY A 198 50.79 -3.54 -35.60
N ILE A 199 49.81 -3.01 -34.84
CA ILE A 199 49.24 -3.68 -33.66
C ILE A 199 47.95 -4.41 -34.07
N LYS A 200 48.06 -5.61 -34.68
CA LYS A 200 46.88 -6.34 -35.19
C LYS A 200 46.23 -7.32 -34.19
N GLN A 201 44.91 -7.14 -34.04
CA GLN A 201 43.82 -8.07 -33.68
C GLN A 201 43.81 -8.80 -32.31
N ASN A 202 44.93 -9.14 -31.70
CA ASN A 202 44.91 -10.01 -30.49
C ASN A 202 44.43 -9.30 -29.20
N LYS A 203 44.54 -7.96 -29.12
CA LYS A 203 44.19 -7.19 -27.90
C LYS A 203 42.72 -6.76 -27.81
N ALA A 204 41.94 -6.87 -28.89
CA ALA A 204 40.56 -6.40 -28.92
C ALA A 204 39.65 -7.13 -27.91
N ARG A 205 39.86 -8.44 -27.73
CA ARG A 205 39.14 -9.24 -26.73
C ARG A 205 39.42 -8.76 -25.30
N THR A 206 40.66 -8.45 -24.99
CA THR A 206 41.08 -7.96 -23.67
C THR A 206 40.47 -6.59 -23.38
N ILE A 207 40.45 -5.68 -24.37
CA ILE A 207 39.80 -4.37 -24.22
C ILE A 207 38.29 -4.54 -23.95
N LEU A 208 37.61 -5.47 -24.63
CA LEU A 208 36.19 -5.77 -24.35
C LEU A 208 35.97 -6.39 -22.95
N GLN A 209 36.94 -7.11 -22.41
CA GLN A 209 36.89 -7.58 -21.02
C GLN A 209 37.00 -6.38 -20.06
N HIS A 210 37.93 -5.45 -20.30
CA HIS A 210 38.03 -4.21 -19.53
C HIS A 210 36.75 -3.36 -19.61
N LEU A 211 36.12 -3.23 -20.78
CA LEU A 211 34.80 -2.58 -20.92
C LEU A 211 33.74 -3.25 -20.04
N SER A 212 33.73 -4.59 -20.04
CA SER A 212 32.75 -5.37 -19.27
C SER A 212 32.99 -5.22 -17.77
N GLU A 213 34.25 -5.15 -17.34
CA GLU A 213 34.63 -4.92 -15.95
C GLU A 213 34.34 -3.50 -15.50
N ALA A 214 34.70 -2.49 -16.29
CA ALA A 214 34.38 -1.09 -16.03
C ALA A 214 32.86 -0.88 -15.83
N TRP A 215 32.02 -1.57 -16.61
CA TRP A 215 30.57 -1.57 -16.41
C TRP A 215 30.12 -2.22 -15.08
N ARG A 216 30.78 -3.30 -14.64
CA ARG A 216 30.50 -3.92 -13.33
C ARG A 216 30.92 -2.99 -12.19
N CYS A 217 32.12 -2.41 -12.26
CA CYS A 217 32.62 -1.42 -11.30
C CYS A 217 31.66 -0.23 -11.21
N TRP A 218 31.19 0.31 -12.34
CA TRP A 218 30.20 1.39 -12.34
C TRP A 218 28.91 0.98 -11.61
N LYS A 219 28.40 -0.23 -11.85
CA LYS A 219 27.20 -0.73 -11.15
C LYS A 219 27.41 -0.97 -9.65
N ALA A 220 28.61 -1.32 -9.24
CA ALA A 220 29.02 -1.53 -7.84
C ALA A 220 29.44 -0.24 -7.13
N ASN A 221 29.55 0.87 -7.89
CA ASN A 221 30.16 2.13 -7.44
C ASN A 221 31.61 1.98 -6.96
N ILE A 222 32.35 1.05 -7.56
CA ILE A 222 33.78 0.88 -7.31
C ILE A 222 34.53 1.78 -8.30
N PRO A 223 35.50 2.59 -7.85
CA PRO A 223 36.34 3.37 -8.76
C PRO A 223 37.13 2.41 -9.66
N TRP A 224 36.94 2.54 -10.97
CA TRP A 224 37.65 1.73 -11.96
C TRP A 224 38.88 2.49 -12.44
N LYS A 225 40.06 2.00 -12.06
CA LYS A 225 41.34 2.49 -12.57
C LYS A 225 42.27 1.31 -12.83
N VAL A 226 42.76 1.19 -14.06
CA VAL A 226 43.67 0.11 -14.46
C VAL A 226 45.07 0.69 -14.65
N PRO A 227 46.07 0.27 -13.84
CA PRO A 227 47.44 0.72 -14.03
C PRO A 227 47.98 0.32 -15.40
N GLY A 228 48.66 1.25 -16.10
CA GLY A 228 49.30 0.99 -17.39
C GLY A 228 48.34 0.87 -18.59
N LEU A 229 47.04 1.18 -18.44
CA LEU A 229 46.12 1.22 -19.58
C LEU A 229 46.33 2.52 -20.40
N PRO A 230 46.43 2.44 -21.74
CA PRO A 230 46.53 3.65 -22.56
C PRO A 230 45.34 4.59 -22.38
N ILE A 231 45.61 5.88 -22.17
CA ILE A 231 44.61 6.93 -21.95
C ILE A 231 43.52 6.96 -23.05
N PRO A 232 43.83 6.81 -24.36
CA PRO A 232 42.79 6.77 -25.39
C PRO A 232 41.80 5.61 -25.21
N ILE A 233 42.29 4.43 -24.79
CA ILE A 233 41.46 3.25 -24.54
C ILE A 233 40.62 3.47 -23.28
N GLU A 234 41.22 4.03 -22.22
CA GLU A 234 40.51 4.37 -20.97
C GLU A 234 39.34 5.33 -21.26
N ASN A 235 39.59 6.43 -21.99
CA ASN A 235 38.58 7.41 -22.36
C ASN A 235 37.47 6.82 -23.24
N MET A 236 37.81 5.96 -24.21
CA MET A 236 36.84 5.25 -25.03
C MET A 236 35.94 4.35 -24.15
N ILE A 237 36.53 3.56 -23.24
CA ILE A 237 35.76 2.72 -22.31
C ILE A 237 34.83 3.58 -21.45
N LEU A 238 35.32 4.66 -20.85
CA LEU A 238 34.52 5.56 -20.02
C LEU A 238 33.35 6.18 -20.79
N ARG A 239 33.56 6.58 -22.05
CA ARG A 239 32.51 7.09 -22.93
C ARG A 239 31.39 6.07 -23.14
N TYR A 240 31.73 4.82 -23.48
CA TYR A 240 30.73 3.77 -23.70
C TYR A 240 30.07 3.27 -22.42
N VAL A 241 30.79 3.25 -21.29
CA VAL A 241 30.23 2.96 -19.96
C VAL A 241 29.20 4.03 -19.58
N LYS A 242 29.50 5.32 -19.81
CA LYS A 242 28.55 6.42 -19.58
C LYS A 242 27.31 6.30 -20.48
N MET A 243 27.48 6.04 -21.77
CA MET A 243 26.35 5.83 -22.68
C MET A 243 25.44 4.67 -22.23
N LYS A 244 26.04 3.56 -21.78
CA LYS A 244 25.29 2.42 -21.23
C LYS A 244 24.61 2.76 -19.90
N ALA A 245 25.26 3.55 -19.04
CA ALA A 245 24.69 4.04 -17.78
C ALA A 245 23.45 4.92 -18.01
N ASP A 246 23.52 5.84 -18.99
CA ASP A 246 22.39 6.73 -19.34
C ASP A 246 21.20 5.90 -19.86
N TRP A 247 21.45 4.97 -20.79
CA TRP A 247 20.42 4.04 -21.26
C TRP A 247 19.80 3.22 -20.12
N TRP A 248 20.62 2.71 -19.21
CA TRP A 248 20.18 1.88 -18.10
C TRP A 248 19.32 2.65 -17.09
N THR A 249 19.70 3.90 -16.80
CA THR A 249 19.03 4.82 -15.86
C THR A 249 17.71 5.34 -16.44
N ASN A 250 17.71 5.79 -17.70
CA ASN A 250 16.50 6.20 -18.41
C ASN A 250 15.47 5.07 -18.49
N THR A 251 15.94 3.85 -18.78
CA THR A 251 15.08 2.66 -18.77
C THR A 251 14.52 2.35 -17.37
N ALA A 252 15.28 2.61 -16.30
CA ALA A 252 14.80 2.46 -14.93
C ALA A 252 13.70 3.49 -14.61
N HIS A 253 13.90 4.77 -14.93
CA HIS A 253 12.88 5.80 -14.72
C HIS A 253 11.60 5.53 -15.51
N TYR A 254 11.72 5.18 -16.80
CA TYR A 254 10.58 4.83 -17.64
C TYR A 254 9.77 3.66 -17.07
N ASN A 255 10.44 2.59 -16.64
CA ASN A 255 9.76 1.44 -16.05
C ASN A 255 9.18 1.77 -14.67
N ARG A 256 9.86 2.58 -13.85
CA ARG A 256 9.34 3.01 -12.54
C ARG A 256 8.04 3.78 -12.71
N GLU A 257 7.98 4.72 -13.64
CA GLU A 257 6.77 5.52 -13.87
C GLU A 257 5.61 4.66 -14.40
N ARG A 258 5.90 3.69 -15.27
CA ARG A 258 4.89 2.71 -15.71
C ARG A 258 4.37 1.84 -14.58
N ILE A 259 5.24 1.40 -13.67
CA ILE A 259 4.86 0.64 -12.48
C ILE A 259 3.99 1.52 -11.56
N ARG A 260 4.36 2.79 -11.34
CA ARG A 260 3.63 3.74 -10.51
C ARG A 260 2.20 3.96 -11.01
N ARG A 261 2.02 4.21 -12.32
CA ARG A 261 0.70 4.43 -12.96
C ARG A 261 -0.18 3.18 -13.06
N GLY A 262 0.35 1.99 -12.77
CA GLY A 262 -0.40 0.75 -12.90
C GLY A 262 -0.54 0.23 -14.33
N ALA A 263 0.37 0.62 -15.23
CA ALA A 263 0.39 0.09 -16.59
C ALA A 263 0.68 -1.42 -16.60
N THR A 264 0.38 -2.10 -17.71
CA THR A 264 0.67 -3.53 -17.86
C THR A 264 2.19 -3.76 -17.84
N VAL A 265 2.68 -4.34 -16.74
CA VAL A 265 4.10 -4.62 -16.48
C VAL A 265 4.28 -6.08 -16.09
N ASP A 266 5.35 -6.69 -16.59
CA ASP A 266 5.68 -8.08 -16.25
C ASP A 266 6.32 -8.14 -14.87
N LYS A 267 6.09 -9.25 -14.16
CA LYS A 267 6.70 -9.50 -12.85
C LYS A 267 8.23 -9.40 -12.85
N THR A 268 8.86 -9.84 -13.95
CA THR A 268 10.32 -9.78 -14.13
C THR A 268 10.81 -8.34 -14.25
N VAL A 269 10.05 -7.47 -14.90
CA VAL A 269 10.37 -6.04 -15.04
C VAL A 269 10.32 -5.35 -13.68
N CYS A 270 9.31 -5.61 -12.84
CA CYS A 270 9.25 -5.04 -11.49
C CYS A 270 10.47 -5.45 -10.64
N LYS A 271 10.84 -6.74 -10.66
CA LYS A 271 12.03 -7.24 -9.94
C LYS A 271 13.33 -6.62 -10.45
N LYS A 272 13.49 -6.53 -11.78
CA LYS A 272 14.65 -5.87 -12.39
C LYS A 272 14.70 -4.40 -11.96
N ASN A 273 13.58 -3.68 -12.07
CA ASN A 273 13.48 -2.27 -11.71
C ASN A 273 13.83 -2.02 -10.25
N LEU A 274 13.34 -2.85 -9.32
CA LEU A 274 13.71 -2.79 -7.91
C LEU A 274 15.23 -2.89 -7.73
N GLY A 275 15.87 -3.89 -8.34
CA GLY A 275 17.33 -4.04 -8.29
C GLY A 275 18.11 -2.89 -8.97
N ARG A 276 17.50 -2.18 -9.94
CA ARG A 276 18.09 -0.97 -10.53
C ARG A 276 18.02 0.21 -9.55
N LEU A 277 16.84 0.46 -9.00
CA LEU A 277 16.61 1.58 -8.07
C LEU A 277 17.40 1.41 -6.77
N THR A 278 17.55 0.20 -6.25
CA THR A 278 18.42 -0.06 -5.07
C THR A 278 19.86 0.37 -5.34
N ARG A 279 20.41 0.06 -6.52
CA ARG A 279 21.78 0.49 -6.88
C ARG A 279 21.88 2.00 -7.07
N LEU A 280 20.90 2.63 -7.72
CA LEU A 280 20.89 4.09 -7.88
C LEU A 280 20.83 4.81 -6.54
N TYR A 281 19.99 4.32 -5.61
CA TYR A 281 19.90 4.85 -4.26
C TYR A 281 21.26 4.73 -3.54
N LEU A 282 21.88 3.55 -3.54
CA LEU A 282 23.14 3.34 -2.84
C LEU A 282 24.33 4.10 -3.46
N LYS A 283 24.32 4.34 -4.77
CA LYS A 283 25.29 5.24 -5.42
C LYS A 283 25.15 6.67 -4.91
N ALA A 284 23.93 7.18 -4.85
CA ALA A 284 23.65 8.51 -4.32
C ALA A 284 23.93 8.60 -2.80
N GLU A 285 23.67 7.53 -2.06
CA GLU A 285 23.91 7.47 -0.63
C GLU A 285 25.41 7.44 -0.31
N GLN A 286 26.21 6.65 -1.04
CA GLN A 286 27.68 6.68 -0.94
C GLN A 286 28.25 8.07 -1.22
N GLU A 287 27.74 8.73 -2.26
CA GLU A 287 28.12 10.10 -2.60
C GLU A 287 27.75 11.08 -1.48
N ARG A 288 26.55 10.94 -0.89
CA ARG A 288 26.09 11.77 0.24
C ARG A 288 26.98 11.62 1.47
N GLN A 289 27.37 10.40 1.81
CA GLN A 289 28.27 10.12 2.94
C GLN A 289 29.68 10.67 2.68
N HIS A 290 30.20 10.49 1.46
CA HIS A 290 31.49 11.05 1.07
C HIS A 290 31.50 12.58 1.16
N ASN A 291 30.46 13.25 0.63
CA ASN A 291 30.34 14.70 0.67
C ASN A 291 30.22 15.24 2.09
N TYR A 292 29.51 14.55 2.98
CA TYR A 292 29.49 14.94 4.40
C TYR A 292 30.89 14.92 5.05
N LEU A 293 31.68 13.88 4.79
CA LEU A 293 33.04 13.78 5.34
C LEU A 293 34.02 14.78 4.68
N LYS A 294 33.77 15.12 3.42
CA LYS A 294 34.60 16.05 2.63
C LYS A 294 34.30 17.51 2.96
N ASP A 295 33.02 17.88 2.98
CA ASP A 295 32.56 19.26 3.17
C ASP A 295 32.50 19.63 4.66
N GLY A 296 32.49 18.63 5.55
CA GLY A 296 32.36 18.78 6.99
C GLY A 296 30.90 18.76 7.48
N PRO A 297 30.67 18.87 8.80
CA PRO A 297 29.33 18.92 9.35
C PRO A 297 28.52 20.09 8.79
N TYR A 298 27.34 19.81 8.23
CA TYR A 298 26.44 20.85 7.71
C TYR A 298 25.82 21.72 8.82
N ILE A 299 25.81 21.22 10.05
CA ILE A 299 25.36 21.97 11.21
C ILE A 299 26.49 22.86 11.71
N SER A 300 26.20 24.16 11.86
CA SER A 300 27.20 25.07 12.40
C SER A 300 27.37 24.84 13.91
N PRO A 301 28.57 25.10 14.48
CA PRO A 301 28.77 25.00 15.92
C PRO A 301 27.79 25.88 16.73
N GLU A 302 27.45 27.06 16.22
CA GLU A 302 26.49 27.97 16.86
C GLU A 302 25.07 27.39 16.88
N GLU A 303 24.60 26.86 15.74
CA GLU A 303 23.30 26.18 15.66
C GLU A 303 23.26 24.95 16.59
N ALA A 304 24.33 24.16 16.60
CA ALA A 304 24.42 22.98 17.46
C ALA A 304 24.39 23.33 18.95
N VAL A 305 25.09 24.39 19.36
CA VAL A 305 25.07 24.90 20.74
C VAL A 305 23.69 25.42 21.10
N ALA A 306 23.03 26.17 20.21
CA ALA A 306 21.66 26.66 20.44
C ALA A 306 20.69 25.48 20.66
N ILE A 307 20.70 24.50 19.77
CA ILE A 307 19.85 23.29 19.87
C ILE A 307 20.11 22.52 21.17
N TYR A 308 21.39 22.31 21.50
CA TYR A 308 21.78 21.64 22.73
C TYR A 308 21.30 22.40 23.97
N THR A 309 21.52 23.71 24.01
CA THR A 309 21.14 24.58 25.13
C THR A 309 19.63 24.65 25.31
N THR A 310 18.86 24.78 24.22
CA THR A 310 17.39 24.69 24.26
C THR A 310 16.93 23.35 24.85
N THR A 311 17.58 22.25 24.48
CA THR A 311 17.24 20.92 25.00
C THR A 311 17.57 20.79 26.49
N VAL A 312 18.71 21.33 26.93
CA VAL A 312 19.10 21.36 28.35
C VAL A 312 18.07 22.12 29.18
N HIS A 313 17.73 23.36 28.78
CA HIS A 313 16.75 24.17 29.49
C HIS A 313 15.37 23.54 29.52
N TRP A 314 14.95 22.88 28.43
CA TRP A 314 13.72 22.10 28.43
C TRP A 314 13.76 20.99 29.48
N LEU A 315 14.78 20.13 29.45
CA LEU A 315 14.88 18.99 30.38
C LEU A 315 14.98 19.45 31.85
N GLU A 316 15.69 20.55 32.12
CA GLU A 316 15.80 21.16 33.44
C GLU A 316 14.43 21.70 33.91
N SER A 317 13.71 22.43 33.05
CA SER A 317 12.35 22.91 33.34
C SER A 317 11.36 21.77 33.63
N ARG A 318 11.58 20.60 33.01
CA ARG A 318 10.79 19.38 33.26
C ARG A 318 11.24 18.61 34.50
N ARG A 319 12.30 19.04 35.18
CA ARG A 319 12.97 18.32 36.29
C ARG A 319 13.27 16.87 35.90
N PHE A 320 13.72 16.68 34.65
CA PHE A 320 13.93 15.33 34.10
C PHE A 320 15.14 14.67 34.76
N ALA A 321 14.94 13.47 35.31
CA ALA A 321 16.03 12.63 35.80
C ALA A 321 16.54 11.75 34.66
N PRO A 322 17.84 11.76 34.31
CA PRO A 322 18.38 10.89 33.26
C PRO A 322 18.09 9.40 33.52
N ILE A 323 17.87 8.64 32.44
CA ILE A 323 17.64 7.20 32.50
C ILE A 323 18.98 6.52 32.83
N PRO A 324 19.08 5.77 33.93
CA PRO A 324 20.33 5.12 34.31
C PRO A 324 20.66 3.94 33.39
N PHE A 325 21.86 3.39 33.54
CA PHE A 325 22.16 2.08 32.99
C PHE A 325 21.29 0.99 33.66
N PRO A 326 20.79 -0.04 32.93
CA PRO A 326 20.06 -1.15 33.52
C PRO A 326 20.84 -1.80 34.67
N PRO A 327 20.39 -1.66 35.93
CA PRO A 327 21.12 -2.16 37.09
C PRO A 327 21.33 -3.67 37.01
N LEU A 328 22.40 -4.21 37.61
CA LEU A 328 22.68 -5.65 37.64
C LEU A 328 21.47 -6.46 38.14
N SER A 329 20.85 -6.00 39.24
CA SER A 329 19.68 -6.61 39.87
C SER A 329 18.42 -5.79 39.64
N TYR A 330 18.00 -5.63 38.38
CA TYR A 330 16.80 -4.86 38.06
C TYR A 330 15.53 -5.71 38.12
N LYS A 331 14.53 -5.24 38.88
CA LYS A 331 13.31 -6.00 39.22
C LYS A 331 12.47 -6.44 38.02
N HIS A 332 12.59 -5.75 36.89
CA HIS A 332 11.71 -5.95 35.73
C HIS A 332 12.45 -6.44 34.48
N ASP A 333 13.72 -6.82 34.60
CA ASP A 333 14.57 -7.19 33.46
C ASP A 333 14.02 -8.36 32.66
N THR A 334 13.59 -9.41 33.35
CA THR A 334 13.06 -10.62 32.71
C THR A 334 11.77 -10.33 31.94
N LYS A 335 10.93 -9.41 32.44
CA LYS A 335 9.70 -8.98 31.75
C LYS A 335 10.03 -8.25 30.45
N LEU A 336 10.97 -7.31 30.49
CA LEU A 336 11.41 -6.56 29.31
C LEU A 336 12.07 -7.49 28.27
N LEU A 337 12.86 -8.48 28.73
CA LEU A 337 13.45 -9.48 27.86
C LEU A 337 12.37 -10.34 27.18
N ILE A 338 11.38 -10.85 27.93
CA ILE A 338 10.28 -11.64 27.36
C ILE A 338 9.56 -10.84 26.27
N LEU A 339 9.22 -9.58 26.54
CA LEU A 339 8.59 -8.70 25.55
C LEU A 339 9.46 -8.49 24.31
N ALA A 340 10.76 -8.27 24.48
CA ALA A 340 11.71 -8.13 23.38
C ALA A 340 11.76 -9.39 22.51
N LEU A 341 11.87 -10.57 23.13
CA LEU A 341 11.94 -11.86 22.45
C LEU A 341 10.64 -12.19 21.70
N GLU A 342 9.47 -11.90 22.29
CA GLU A 342 8.18 -12.09 21.62
C GLU A 342 8.10 -11.27 20.33
N ARG A 343 8.53 -10.00 20.38
CA ARG A 343 8.54 -9.11 19.21
C ARG A 343 9.47 -9.57 18.09
N LEU A 344 10.58 -10.22 18.43
CA LEU A 344 11.48 -10.81 17.44
C LEU A 344 10.88 -12.10 16.84
N LYS A 345 10.25 -12.94 17.67
CA LYS A 345 9.58 -14.18 17.24
C LYS A 345 8.39 -13.94 16.31
N GLU A 346 7.62 -12.87 16.54
CA GLU A 346 6.49 -12.46 15.71
C GLU A 346 6.84 -12.31 14.22
N ALA A 347 8.07 -11.87 13.91
CA ALA A 347 8.55 -11.64 12.54
C ALA A 347 8.58 -12.93 11.68
N TYR A 348 8.70 -14.09 12.33
CA TYR A 348 8.90 -15.39 11.67
C TYR A 348 7.69 -16.32 11.72
N SER A 349 6.68 -16.01 12.54
CA SER A 349 5.45 -16.81 12.74
C SER A 349 4.72 -17.24 11.45
N VAL A 350 4.87 -16.50 10.35
CA VAL A 350 4.13 -16.73 9.08
C VAL A 350 5.01 -17.34 7.98
N LYS A 351 6.34 -17.34 8.13
CA LYS A 351 7.25 -17.82 7.07
C LYS A 351 7.40 -19.34 7.17
N SER A 352 6.98 -20.04 6.13
CA SER A 352 7.16 -21.51 6.03
C SER A 352 8.60 -21.92 5.66
N ARG A 353 9.42 -21.02 5.10
CA ARG A 353 10.83 -21.30 4.77
C ARG A 353 11.72 -20.27 5.44
N LEU A 354 12.65 -20.76 6.24
CA LEU A 354 13.63 -19.98 7.00
C LEU A 354 15.02 -20.20 6.40
N ASN A 355 15.78 -19.12 6.21
CA ASN A 355 17.21 -19.18 5.85
C ASN A 355 18.06 -19.49 7.10
N GLN A 356 19.38 -19.60 6.94
CA GLN A 356 20.28 -19.93 8.05
C GLN A 356 20.26 -18.85 9.15
N SER A 357 20.34 -17.56 8.79
CA SER A 357 20.32 -16.46 9.76
C SER A 357 19.03 -16.43 10.59
N GLN A 358 17.88 -16.74 10.00
CA GLN A 358 16.60 -16.81 10.72
C GLN A 358 16.51 -18.02 11.65
N ARG A 359 17.15 -19.15 11.31
CA ARG A 359 17.22 -20.31 12.21
C ARG A 359 18.14 -20.04 13.39
N GLU A 360 19.27 -19.39 13.14
CA GLU A 360 20.18 -18.90 14.19
C GLU A 360 19.47 -17.92 15.12
N GLU A 361 18.71 -16.95 14.56
CA GLU A 361 17.90 -16.02 15.36
C GLU A 361 16.88 -16.75 16.24
N LEU A 362 16.14 -17.72 15.71
CA LEU A 362 15.22 -18.51 16.53
C LEU A 362 15.95 -19.33 17.59
N GLY A 363 17.10 -19.93 17.27
CA GLY A 363 17.91 -20.66 18.24
C GLY A 363 18.37 -19.78 19.40
N LEU A 364 18.83 -18.56 19.10
CA LEU A 364 19.24 -17.58 20.12
C LEU A 364 18.06 -17.06 20.95
N ILE A 365 16.87 -16.91 20.34
CA ILE A 365 15.65 -16.53 21.06
C ILE A 365 15.24 -17.62 22.04
N GLU A 366 15.19 -18.88 21.62
CA GLU A 366 14.82 -20.00 22.50
C GLU A 366 15.86 -20.18 23.62
N GLN A 367 17.17 -20.09 23.33
CA GLN A 367 18.20 -20.08 24.37
C GLN A 367 18.04 -18.95 25.39
N ALA A 368 17.58 -17.77 24.94
CA ALA A 368 17.33 -16.63 25.83
C ALA A 368 16.04 -16.81 26.66
N TYR A 369 15.08 -17.63 26.22
CA TYR A 369 13.96 -18.07 27.05
C TYR A 369 14.38 -19.11 28.08
N ASP A 370 15.23 -20.06 27.69
CA ASP A 370 15.70 -21.14 28.56
C ASP A 370 16.62 -20.64 29.69
N ASN A 371 17.56 -19.74 29.36
CA ASN A 371 18.48 -19.13 30.33
C ASN A 371 18.49 -17.58 30.23
N PRO A 372 17.47 -16.90 30.78
CA PRO A 372 17.32 -15.45 30.64
C PRO A 372 18.40 -14.66 31.38
N HIS A 373 18.95 -15.18 32.48
CA HIS A 373 19.98 -14.48 33.27
C HIS A 373 21.31 -14.38 32.52
N GLU A 374 21.72 -15.45 31.86
CA GLU A 374 22.91 -15.45 31.00
C GLU A 374 22.72 -14.51 29.79
N ALA A 375 21.55 -14.57 29.16
CA ALA A 375 21.20 -13.67 28.07
C ALA A 375 21.25 -12.19 28.49
N LEU A 376 20.68 -11.83 29.66
CA LEU A 376 20.74 -10.48 30.22
C LEU A 376 22.17 -10.03 30.54
N SER A 377 22.99 -10.92 31.12
CA SER A 377 24.40 -10.63 31.38
C SER A 377 25.15 -10.31 30.09
N ARG A 378 24.93 -11.11 29.03
CA ARG A 378 25.48 -10.86 27.69
C ARG A 378 25.02 -9.53 27.11
N ILE A 379 23.72 -9.23 27.18
CA ILE A 379 23.14 -7.96 26.71
C ILE A 379 23.82 -6.77 27.40
N LYS A 380 23.88 -6.78 28.74
CA LYS A 380 24.51 -5.69 29.51
C LYS A 380 25.99 -5.54 29.20
N ARG A 381 26.71 -6.65 29.01
CA ARG A 381 28.12 -6.64 28.57
C ARG A 381 28.28 -5.99 27.20
N HIS A 382 27.40 -6.26 26.24
CA HIS A 382 27.42 -5.61 24.93
C HIS A 382 27.16 -4.10 25.03
N LEU A 383 26.19 -3.69 25.85
CA LEU A 383 25.91 -2.26 26.08
C LEU A 383 27.12 -1.52 26.68
N LEU A 384 27.87 -2.16 27.58
CA LEU A 384 29.07 -1.56 28.18
C LEU A 384 30.27 -1.50 27.22
N THR A 385 30.57 -2.60 26.54
CA THR A 385 31.89 -2.78 25.87
C THR A 385 31.85 -2.63 24.36
N GLN A 386 30.73 -2.94 23.70
CA GLN A 386 30.70 -3.01 22.24
C GLN A 386 30.43 -1.64 21.63
N ARG A 387 31.36 -1.18 20.77
CA ARG A 387 31.26 0.07 19.99
C ARG A 387 31.52 -0.11 18.50
N ALA A 388 31.91 -1.31 18.08
CA ALA A 388 32.00 -1.71 16.67
C ALA A 388 31.04 -2.88 16.45
N PHE A 389 30.31 -2.83 15.34
CA PHE A 389 29.24 -3.78 15.02
C PHE A 389 29.47 -4.38 13.64
N LYS A 390 28.80 -5.50 13.37
CA LYS A 390 28.86 -6.11 12.04
C LYS A 390 28.12 -5.26 11.00
N GLU A 391 28.37 -5.58 9.73
CA GLU A 391 27.64 -4.97 8.63
C GLU A 391 26.15 -5.31 8.67
N VAL A 392 25.34 -4.38 8.16
CA VAL A 392 23.88 -4.50 8.09
C VAL A 392 23.47 -4.60 6.63
N GLY A 393 22.74 -5.66 6.30
CA GLY A 393 22.19 -5.85 4.96
C GLY A 393 21.08 -4.84 4.68
N ILE A 394 20.96 -4.36 3.45
CA ILE A 394 19.81 -3.54 3.02
C ILE A 394 19.09 -4.17 1.82
N GLU A 395 17.78 -4.27 1.92
CA GLU A 395 16.89 -4.56 0.80
C GLU A 395 15.81 -3.48 0.69
N PHE A 396 15.00 -3.53 -0.37
CA PHE A 396 13.89 -2.60 -0.53
C PHE A 396 12.57 -3.34 -0.68
N MET A 397 11.57 -2.92 0.10
CA MET A 397 10.18 -3.28 -0.15
C MET A 397 9.61 -2.36 -1.25
N ASP A 398 9.14 -2.97 -2.35
CA ASP A 398 8.47 -2.26 -3.43
C ASP A 398 6.96 -2.14 -3.15
N LEU A 399 6.53 -0.92 -2.81
CA LEU A 399 5.12 -0.55 -2.67
C LEU A 399 4.51 0.00 -3.98
N TYR A 400 5.22 -0.15 -5.10
CA TYR A 400 4.89 0.32 -6.45
C TYR A 400 4.79 1.83 -6.65
N SER A 401 4.56 2.62 -5.60
CA SER A 401 4.59 4.09 -5.61
C SER A 401 5.94 4.63 -5.13
N HIS A 402 6.38 4.21 -3.95
CA HIS A 402 7.71 4.47 -3.39
C HIS A 402 8.39 3.15 -2.97
N LEU A 403 9.62 3.24 -2.45
CA LEU A 403 10.38 2.12 -1.93
C LEU A 403 10.69 2.37 -0.46
N ILE A 404 10.64 1.32 0.37
CA ILE A 404 11.01 1.39 1.78
C ILE A 404 12.27 0.56 2.01
N PRO A 405 13.35 1.12 2.59
CA PRO A 405 14.52 0.34 2.94
C PRO A 405 14.21 -0.60 4.10
N VAL A 406 14.62 -1.85 3.97
CA VAL A 406 14.47 -2.90 4.98
C VAL A 406 15.87 -3.38 5.34
N TYR A 407 16.25 -3.22 6.60
CA TYR A 407 17.57 -3.55 7.09
C TYR A 407 17.57 -4.93 7.76
N ASP A 408 18.63 -5.70 7.52
CA ASP A 408 18.88 -7.00 8.11
C ASP A 408 20.09 -6.91 9.04
N VAL A 409 19.81 -6.88 10.35
CA VAL A 409 20.80 -6.75 11.43
C VAL A 409 21.15 -8.13 11.97
N GLU A 410 22.37 -8.31 12.49
CA GLU A 410 22.80 -9.58 13.08
C GLU A 410 21.88 -10.02 14.24
N PRO A 411 21.50 -11.32 14.33
CA PRO A 411 20.58 -11.81 15.37
C PRO A 411 20.99 -11.51 16.83
N LEU A 412 22.26 -11.69 17.19
CA LEU A 412 22.75 -11.39 18.55
C LEU A 412 22.62 -9.92 18.91
N GLU A 413 22.97 -9.05 17.96
CA GLU A 413 22.84 -7.60 18.10
C GLU A 413 21.37 -7.19 18.18
N LYS A 414 20.48 -7.82 17.38
CA LYS A 414 19.03 -7.59 17.41
C LYS A 414 18.40 -7.87 18.78
N ILE A 415 18.84 -8.92 19.49
CA ILE A 415 18.33 -9.23 20.83
C ILE A 415 18.70 -8.11 21.81
N THR A 416 19.96 -7.66 21.77
CA THR A 416 20.45 -6.55 22.61
C THR A 416 19.70 -5.26 22.31
N ASP A 417 19.53 -4.93 21.01
CA ASP A 417 18.81 -3.74 20.57
C ASP A 417 17.32 -3.80 20.96
N ALA A 418 16.68 -4.98 20.88
CA ALA A 418 15.28 -5.16 21.25
C ALA A 418 15.04 -5.01 22.75
N TYR A 419 15.94 -5.54 23.58
CA TYR A 419 15.89 -5.32 25.02
C TYR A 419 16.12 -3.84 25.36
N LEU A 420 17.11 -3.20 24.72
CA LEU A 420 17.40 -1.79 24.94
C LEU A 420 16.20 -0.91 24.56
N ASP A 421 15.55 -1.19 23.42
CA ASP A 421 14.34 -0.48 23.01
C ASP A 421 13.23 -0.61 24.07
N GLN A 422 12.96 -1.82 24.57
CA GLN A 422 11.96 -2.04 25.63
C GLN A 422 12.31 -1.29 26.92
N TYR A 423 13.58 -1.34 27.33
CA TYR A 423 14.06 -0.63 28.51
C TYR A 423 13.90 0.89 28.39
N LEU A 424 14.32 1.46 27.26
CA LEU A 424 14.25 2.90 27.01
C LEU A 424 12.81 3.40 26.99
N TRP A 425 11.92 2.73 26.27
CA TRP A 425 10.51 3.14 26.22
C TRP A 425 9.81 3.03 27.58
N TYR A 426 10.08 1.98 28.34
CA TYR A 426 9.54 1.84 29.69
C TYR A 426 10.03 2.95 30.64
N GLU A 427 11.34 3.20 30.67
CA GLU A 427 11.93 4.19 31.55
C GLU A 427 11.63 5.64 31.12
N ALA A 428 11.43 5.89 29.83
CA ALA A 428 11.05 7.19 29.29
C ALA A 428 9.58 7.54 29.57
N ASP A 429 8.65 6.58 29.44
CA ASP A 429 7.25 6.77 29.83
C ASP A 429 7.13 7.01 31.35
N LYS A 430 7.85 6.20 32.15
CA LYS A 430 7.90 6.34 33.61
C LYS A 430 8.38 7.72 34.06
N ARG A 431 9.31 8.33 33.34
CA ARG A 431 9.86 9.67 33.62
C ARG A 431 9.22 10.78 32.80
N ARG A 432 8.20 10.47 32.00
CA ARG A 432 7.45 11.43 31.17
C ARG A 432 8.37 12.26 30.26
N LEU A 433 9.36 11.61 29.63
CA LEU A 433 10.29 12.27 28.70
C LEU A 433 9.53 12.89 27.51
N PHE A 434 8.58 12.13 26.95
CA PHE A 434 7.81 12.56 25.80
C PHE A 434 6.55 13.31 26.25
N PRO A 435 6.38 14.58 25.84
CA PRO A 435 5.16 15.33 26.09
C PRO A 435 4.00 14.80 25.22
N PRO A 436 2.74 15.08 25.61
CA PRO A 436 1.56 14.42 25.03
C PRO A 436 1.29 14.75 23.56
N TRP A 437 1.91 15.79 22.99
CA TRP A 437 1.80 16.13 21.56
C TRP A 437 2.62 15.22 20.64
N VAL A 438 3.53 14.42 21.20
CA VAL A 438 4.34 13.46 20.45
C VAL A 438 3.50 12.21 20.18
N LYS A 439 3.19 11.97 18.91
CA LYS A 439 2.38 10.85 18.41
C LYS A 439 3.17 9.98 17.42
N PRO A 440 2.79 8.70 17.25
CA PRO A 440 1.75 7.97 17.97
C PRO A 440 2.11 7.69 19.44
N SER A 441 1.14 7.88 20.33
CA SER A 441 1.19 7.41 21.72
C SER A 441 0.47 6.06 21.86
N ASP A 442 0.79 5.30 22.91
CA ASP A 442 0.18 3.98 23.12
C ASP A 442 -1.30 4.06 23.52
N THR A 443 -1.74 5.20 24.06
CA THR A 443 -3.08 5.43 24.61
C THR A 443 -4.20 5.46 23.58
N GLU A 444 -3.90 5.77 22.32
CA GLU A 444 -4.94 6.02 21.33
C GLU A 444 -4.57 5.52 19.94
N PRO A 445 -5.50 4.82 19.26
CA PRO A 445 -5.32 4.50 17.85
C PRO A 445 -5.43 5.79 17.00
N PRO A 446 -4.84 5.82 15.79
CA PRO A 446 -4.84 7.03 14.95
C PRO A 446 -6.24 7.62 14.66
N PRO A 447 -7.32 6.84 14.45
CA PRO A 447 -8.66 7.42 14.30
C PRO A 447 -9.16 8.18 15.54
N LEU A 448 -8.83 7.70 16.74
CA LEU A 448 -9.15 8.41 17.99
C LEU A 448 -8.32 9.69 18.13
N LEU A 449 -7.06 9.68 17.68
CA LEU A 449 -6.24 10.89 17.59
C LEU A 449 -6.89 11.95 16.68
N VAL A 450 -7.40 11.55 15.51
CA VAL A 450 -8.11 12.47 14.60
C VAL A 450 -9.39 13.00 15.26
N TYR A 451 -10.16 12.14 15.94
CA TYR A 451 -11.35 12.57 16.67
C TYR A 451 -11.03 13.57 17.79
N LYS A 452 -10.01 13.29 18.60
CA LYS A 452 -9.53 14.22 19.64
C LYS A 452 -9.02 15.53 19.05
N TRP A 453 -8.37 15.51 17.89
CA TRP A 453 -7.97 16.73 17.20
C TRP A 453 -9.18 17.57 16.76
N CYS A 454 -10.20 16.95 16.18
CA CYS A 454 -11.45 17.63 15.82
C CYS A 454 -12.14 18.23 17.06
N GLN A 455 -12.24 17.42 18.12
CA GLN A 455 -12.86 17.81 19.38
C GLN A 455 -12.08 18.92 20.08
N GLY A 456 -10.75 18.84 20.07
CA GLY A 456 -9.84 19.85 20.61
C GLY A 456 -9.97 21.18 19.89
N ILE A 457 -10.02 21.20 18.55
CA ILE A 457 -10.29 22.43 17.80
C ILE A 457 -11.63 23.03 18.20
N ASN A 458 -12.68 22.21 18.29
CA ASN A 458 -14.03 22.68 18.58
C ASN A 458 -14.21 23.23 20.01
N ASN A 459 -13.37 22.78 20.95
CA ASN A 459 -13.43 23.16 22.36
C ASN A 459 -12.56 24.38 22.72
N LEU A 460 -11.81 24.94 21.77
CA LEU A 460 -11.07 26.18 21.98
C LEU A 460 -12.02 27.36 22.18
N GLN A 461 -11.57 28.34 22.97
CA GLN A 461 -12.37 29.53 23.29
C GLN A 461 -12.64 30.37 22.04
N ASP A 462 -13.93 30.66 21.79
CA ASP A 462 -14.45 31.51 20.69
C ASP A 462 -13.89 31.18 19.30
N VAL A 463 -13.51 29.91 19.09
CA VAL A 463 -12.75 29.48 17.90
C VAL A 463 -13.48 29.71 16.58
N TRP A 464 -14.81 29.67 16.57
CA TRP A 464 -15.61 29.83 15.35
C TRP A 464 -16.05 31.27 15.09
N ASP A 465 -15.87 32.17 16.06
CA ASP A 465 -16.17 33.58 15.87
C ASP A 465 -15.18 34.21 14.88
N VAL A 466 -15.68 35.11 14.06
CA VAL A 466 -14.95 35.87 13.04
C VAL A 466 -15.43 37.32 12.98
N SER A 467 -16.22 37.75 13.97
CA SER A 467 -16.87 39.06 14.01
C SER A 467 -15.87 40.21 14.08
N GLU A 468 -14.74 40.02 14.76
CA GLU A 468 -13.66 41.00 14.90
C GLU A 468 -12.55 40.83 13.85
N GLY A 469 -12.76 39.99 12.84
CA GLY A 469 -11.82 39.76 11.74
C GLY A 469 -10.71 38.75 12.05
N GLU A 470 -10.93 37.86 13.01
CA GLU A 470 -9.99 36.81 13.38
C GLU A 470 -9.91 35.70 12.32
N CYS A 471 -8.77 35.01 12.32
CA CYS A 471 -8.50 33.91 11.39
C CYS A 471 -7.95 32.69 12.13
N ASN A 472 -8.45 31.51 11.75
CA ASN A 472 -7.83 30.25 12.15
C ASN A 472 -6.97 29.73 11.01
N VAL A 473 -5.75 29.30 11.30
CA VAL A 473 -4.83 28.74 10.32
C VAL A 473 -4.41 27.35 10.77
N LEU A 474 -4.66 26.36 9.92
CA LEU A 474 -4.17 25.00 10.13
C LEU A 474 -3.05 24.72 9.13
N LEU A 475 -1.85 24.44 9.65
CA LEU A 475 -0.69 24.03 8.87
C LEU A 475 -0.45 22.53 9.06
N GLU A 476 -0.46 21.80 7.95
CA GLU A 476 0.00 20.41 7.89
C GLU A 476 1.26 20.32 7.04
N SER A 477 2.30 19.69 7.59
CA SER A 477 3.59 19.59 6.93
C SER A 477 4.37 18.36 7.38
N LYS A 478 5.57 18.19 6.84
CA LYS A 478 6.48 17.10 7.12
C LYS A 478 7.89 17.62 7.30
N PHE A 479 8.60 17.10 8.30
CA PHE A 479 10.04 17.26 8.41
C PHE A 479 10.75 16.46 7.31
N GLU A 480 11.19 17.17 6.27
CA GLU A 480 11.87 16.55 5.14
C GLU A 480 13.27 16.08 5.53
N LYS A 481 13.58 14.85 5.14
CA LYS A 481 14.88 14.20 5.37
C LYS A 481 15.29 14.12 6.85
N LEU A 482 14.31 14.07 7.78
CA LEU A 482 14.55 13.92 9.22
C LEU A 482 15.59 12.84 9.53
N TYR A 483 15.42 11.64 8.98
CA TYR A 483 16.30 10.50 9.26
C TYR A 483 17.67 10.60 8.59
N GLU A 484 17.75 11.23 7.42
CA GLU A 484 18.97 11.32 6.62
C GLU A 484 19.90 12.43 7.15
N LYS A 485 19.35 13.42 7.86
CA LYS A 485 20.07 14.64 8.28
C LYS A 485 20.54 14.68 9.73
N ILE A 486 20.33 13.61 10.50
CA ILE A 486 20.79 13.55 11.89
C ILE A 486 22.31 13.38 11.92
N ASP A 487 23.00 14.35 12.52
CA ASP A 487 24.43 14.27 12.83
C ASP A 487 24.63 13.39 14.06
N LEU A 488 25.46 12.34 13.92
CA LEU A 488 25.73 11.38 14.99
C LEU A 488 26.52 11.99 16.15
N THR A 489 27.33 13.02 15.90
CA THR A 489 28.12 13.69 16.93
C THR A 489 27.23 14.53 17.86
N LEU A 490 26.32 15.33 17.27
CA LEU A 490 25.29 16.06 18.02
C LEU A 490 24.32 15.07 18.68
N LEU A 491 23.91 14.01 17.99
CA LEU A 491 23.02 13.00 18.55
C LEU A 491 23.62 12.39 19.82
N ASN A 492 24.90 12.07 19.86
CA ASN A 492 25.55 11.54 21.07
C ASN A 492 25.44 12.52 22.24
N ARG A 493 25.69 13.81 22.00
CA ARG A 493 25.60 14.85 23.02
C ARG A 493 24.17 14.99 23.54
N LEU A 494 23.17 14.99 22.66
CA LEU A 494 21.76 15.04 23.03
C LEU A 494 21.33 13.79 23.81
N LEU A 495 21.73 12.59 23.37
CA LEU A 495 21.41 11.34 24.06
C LEU A 495 22.00 11.30 25.48
N ARG A 496 23.23 11.83 25.68
CA ARG A 496 23.84 11.93 27.01
C ARG A 496 23.06 12.80 28.00
N LEU A 497 22.15 13.65 27.53
CA LEU A 497 21.26 14.41 28.42
C LEU A 497 20.14 13.54 29.00
N ILE A 498 19.74 12.48 28.29
CA ILE A 498 18.54 11.70 28.63
C ILE A 498 18.84 10.29 29.13
N VAL A 499 19.99 9.71 28.79
CA VAL A 499 20.39 8.35 29.17
C VAL A 499 21.83 8.32 29.69
N ASP A 500 22.21 7.24 30.36
CA ASP A 500 23.61 6.97 30.71
C ASP A 500 24.54 7.04 29.49
N HIS A 501 25.75 7.55 29.72
CA HIS A 501 26.76 7.73 28.69
C HIS A 501 27.08 6.45 27.89
N ASN A 502 27.10 5.27 28.51
CA ASN A 502 27.36 4.02 27.79
C ASN A 502 26.24 3.66 26.83
N ILE A 503 24.99 3.93 27.21
CA ILE A 503 23.83 3.72 26.34
C ILE A 503 23.88 4.70 25.18
N ALA A 504 24.15 5.98 25.44
CA ALA A 504 24.29 6.99 24.40
C ALA A 504 25.39 6.61 23.38
N ASP A 505 26.54 6.15 23.88
CA ASP A 505 27.65 5.71 23.03
C ASP A 505 27.30 4.46 22.23
N TYR A 506 26.63 3.47 22.84
CA TYR A 506 26.12 2.29 22.13
C TYR A 506 25.15 2.70 21.01
N MET A 507 24.12 3.51 21.31
CA MET A 507 23.11 3.94 20.35
C MET A 507 23.70 4.75 19.18
N THR A 508 24.69 5.61 19.48
CA THR A 508 25.37 6.40 18.46
C THR A 508 26.24 5.52 17.57
N ALA A 509 27.12 4.72 18.17
CA ALA A 509 28.02 3.84 17.44
C ALA A 509 27.26 2.80 16.60
N LYS A 510 26.08 2.36 17.06
CA LYS A 510 25.23 1.40 16.34
C LYS A 510 24.64 1.94 15.04
N ASN A 511 24.52 3.25 14.89
CA ASN A 511 24.13 3.86 13.61
C ASN A 511 25.32 3.94 12.63
N ASN A 512 26.56 3.89 13.13
CA ASN A 512 27.79 3.96 12.35
C ASN A 512 28.29 2.56 11.95
N VAL A 513 27.56 1.91 11.04
CA VAL A 513 27.87 0.56 10.54
C VAL A 513 28.05 0.57 9.03
N VAL A 514 28.65 -0.51 8.51
CA VAL A 514 28.72 -0.75 7.08
C VAL A 514 27.37 -1.25 6.58
N ILE A 515 26.76 -0.55 5.63
CA ILE A 515 25.55 -0.97 4.92
C ILE A 515 25.95 -1.75 3.68
N ASN A 516 25.47 -2.98 3.55
CA ASN A 516 25.82 -3.90 2.46
C ASN A 516 24.60 -4.21 1.57
N TYR A 517 24.79 -4.08 0.25
CA TYR A 517 23.94 -4.70 -0.77
C TYR A 517 24.79 -5.38 -1.84
N LYS A 518 24.90 -6.71 -1.76
CA LYS A 518 25.62 -7.56 -2.72
C LYS A 518 27.10 -7.19 -2.85
N ASP A 519 27.41 -6.29 -3.77
CA ASP A 519 28.74 -5.83 -4.18
C ASP A 519 28.99 -4.37 -3.79
N MET A 520 28.04 -3.73 -3.10
CA MET A 520 28.10 -2.32 -2.69
C MET A 520 28.15 -2.21 -1.17
N ASN A 521 29.21 -1.61 -0.65
CA ASN A 521 29.41 -1.37 0.78
C ASN A 521 29.71 0.10 1.04
N HIS A 522 29.22 0.64 2.14
CA HIS A 522 29.60 1.96 2.63
C HIS A 522 29.32 2.11 4.12
N THR A 523 30.09 2.95 4.80
CA THR A 523 29.88 3.26 6.21
C THR A 523 28.85 4.38 6.34
N ASN A 524 27.84 4.21 7.21
CA ASN A 524 26.85 5.24 7.50
C ASN A 524 27.38 6.23 8.56
N SER A 525 28.11 7.24 8.13
CA SER A 525 28.65 8.30 9.00
C SER A 525 27.67 9.44 9.32
N TYR A 526 26.60 9.60 8.52
CA TYR A 526 25.62 10.67 8.65
C TYR A 526 24.20 10.16 8.40
N GLY A 527 23.27 10.50 9.30
CA GLY A 527 21.91 9.94 9.31
C GLY A 527 21.79 8.66 10.13
N ILE A 528 20.55 8.23 10.38
CA ILE A 528 20.24 7.07 11.23
C ILE A 528 19.71 5.86 10.45
N ILE A 529 19.94 4.67 11.00
CA ILE A 529 19.45 3.42 10.45
C ILE A 529 18.09 3.08 11.06
N ARG A 530 17.03 3.27 10.28
CA ARG A 530 15.64 3.03 10.69
C ARG A 530 15.31 1.58 11.06
N GLY A 531 16.15 0.62 10.66
CA GLY A 531 15.95 -0.80 10.96
C GLY A 531 16.50 -1.28 12.30
N LEU A 532 17.19 -0.42 13.06
CA LEU A 532 17.54 -0.74 14.45
C LEU A 532 16.26 -0.82 15.30
N GLN A 533 16.27 -1.61 16.37
CA GLN A 533 15.06 -1.78 17.20
C GLN A 533 14.70 -0.48 17.94
N PHE A 534 15.69 0.20 18.52
CA PHE A 534 15.55 1.49 19.22
C PHE A 534 15.57 2.73 18.31
N ALA A 535 15.58 2.56 16.98
CA ALA A 535 15.53 3.70 16.06
C ALA A 535 14.27 4.55 16.24
N SER A 536 13.18 3.92 16.69
CA SER A 536 11.93 4.57 17.05
C SER A 536 12.12 5.64 18.14
N PHE A 537 12.89 5.31 19.18
CA PHE A 537 13.18 6.19 20.30
C PHE A 537 14.02 7.39 19.87
N ILE A 538 15.09 7.15 19.09
CA ILE A 538 15.95 8.22 18.54
C ILE A 538 15.12 9.18 17.69
N ALA A 539 14.30 8.65 16.78
CA ALA A 539 13.49 9.48 15.89
C ALA A 539 12.49 10.35 16.66
N GLN A 540 11.85 9.80 17.69
CA GLN A 540 10.87 10.54 18.49
C GLN A 540 11.53 11.58 19.39
N TYR A 541 12.70 11.28 19.95
CA TYR A 541 13.45 12.22 20.78
C TYR A 541 14.06 13.36 19.94
N TYR A 542 14.65 13.04 18.79
CA TYR A 542 15.15 14.08 17.88
C TYR A 542 13.99 14.93 17.31
N GLY A 543 12.83 14.30 17.05
CA GLY A 543 11.61 15.03 16.73
C GLY A 543 11.16 15.97 17.84
N LEU A 544 11.27 15.57 19.11
CA LEU A 544 10.98 16.45 20.26
C LEU A 544 11.92 17.66 20.29
N VAL A 545 13.21 17.46 20.01
CA VAL A 545 14.16 18.58 19.90
C VAL A 545 13.71 19.58 18.81
N LEU A 546 13.25 19.08 17.66
CA LEU A 546 12.71 19.94 16.60
C LEU A 546 11.38 20.60 16.98
N ASP A 547 10.51 19.92 17.74
CA ASP A 547 9.26 20.50 18.26
C ASP A 547 9.55 21.75 19.11
N LEU A 548 10.61 21.70 19.93
CA LEU A 548 11.03 22.83 20.77
C LEU A 548 11.55 24.01 19.95
N LEU A 549 12.19 23.77 18.79
CA LEU A 549 12.60 24.84 17.89
C LEU A 549 11.38 25.50 17.21
N VAL A 550 10.36 24.70 16.87
CA VAL A 550 9.13 25.21 16.24
C VAL A 550 8.28 26.00 17.25
N LEU A 551 8.06 25.45 18.45
CA LEU A 551 7.18 26.03 19.46
C LEU A 551 7.85 27.13 20.29
N GLY A 552 9.15 27.00 20.57
CA GLY A 552 9.82 27.74 21.62
C GLY A 552 9.54 27.18 23.02
N LEU A 553 10.44 27.42 23.97
CA LEU A 553 10.36 26.85 25.33
C LEU A 553 9.13 27.31 26.10
N GLN A 554 8.77 28.59 26.01
CA GLN A 554 7.61 29.15 26.71
C GLN A 554 6.32 28.44 26.27
N ARG A 555 6.01 28.44 24.96
CA ARG A 555 4.78 27.82 24.48
C ARG A 555 4.76 26.31 24.67
N ALA A 556 5.89 25.63 24.50
CA ALA A 556 6.00 24.20 24.79
C ALA A 556 5.71 23.87 26.27
N SER A 557 6.15 24.74 27.20
CA SER A 557 5.92 24.55 28.64
C SER A 557 4.45 24.74 29.03
N GLU A 558 3.76 25.73 28.44
CA GLU A 558 2.33 25.96 28.62
C GLU A 558 1.51 24.77 28.11
N MET A 559 1.85 24.25 26.91
CA MET A 559 1.19 23.07 26.33
C MET A 559 1.42 21.79 27.14
N ALA A 560 2.61 21.61 27.71
CA ALA A 560 2.93 20.43 28.50
C ALA A 560 2.35 20.48 29.93
N GLY A 561 1.94 21.67 30.40
CA GLY A 561 1.56 21.92 31.80
C GLY A 561 2.75 21.83 32.76
N PRO A 562 2.57 22.10 34.06
CA PRO A 562 3.64 21.98 35.05
C PRO A 562 4.14 20.52 35.20
N PRO A 563 5.43 20.27 35.54
CA PRO A 563 5.96 18.91 35.67
C PRO A 563 5.25 18.05 36.72
N GLN A 564 4.73 18.68 37.78
CA GLN A 564 4.02 18.02 38.87
C GLN A 564 2.66 17.48 38.40
N MET A 565 1.98 18.24 37.55
CA MET A 565 0.65 17.93 37.00
C MET A 565 0.64 18.24 35.50
N PRO A 566 1.23 17.36 34.66
CA PRO A 566 1.29 17.59 33.23
C PRO A 566 -0.11 17.56 32.63
N ASN A 567 -0.30 18.34 31.56
CA ASN A 567 -1.55 18.35 30.81
C ASN A 567 -1.71 17.06 30.01
N ASP A 568 -2.95 16.77 29.66
CA ASP A 568 -3.29 15.77 28.65
C ASP A 568 -3.16 16.37 27.24
N PHE A 569 -3.39 15.54 26.22
CA PHE A 569 -3.33 15.99 24.84
C PHE A 569 -4.44 17.02 24.55
N LEU A 570 -4.04 18.20 24.04
CA LEU A 570 -4.91 19.34 23.68
C LEU A 570 -5.69 19.97 24.84
N THR A 571 -5.15 19.88 26.06
CA THR A 571 -5.69 20.60 27.22
C THR A 571 -4.67 21.59 27.76
N PHE A 572 -5.16 22.73 28.26
CA PHE A 572 -4.38 23.75 28.95
C PHE A 572 -4.81 23.80 30.42
N GLN A 573 -4.02 24.48 31.26
CA GLN A 573 -4.35 24.68 32.67
C GLN A 573 -5.54 25.65 32.83
N ASP A 574 -5.58 26.68 32.00
CA ASP A 574 -6.63 27.71 32.00
C ASP A 574 -6.82 28.32 30.60
N VAL A 575 -7.87 29.12 30.44
CA VAL A 575 -8.19 29.79 29.17
C VAL A 575 -7.20 30.91 28.85
N ALA A 576 -6.58 31.54 29.86
CA ALA A 576 -5.63 32.63 29.66
C ALA A 576 -4.33 32.14 29.00
N SER A 577 -3.80 31.01 29.45
CA SER A 577 -2.66 30.32 28.85
C SER A 577 -2.99 29.79 27.46
N GLU A 578 -4.23 29.32 27.22
CA GLU A 578 -4.66 28.96 25.87
C GLU A 578 -4.58 30.17 24.92
N THR A 579 -5.10 31.34 25.32
CA THR A 579 -5.23 32.54 24.48
C THR A 579 -3.97 33.41 24.38
N ALA A 580 -3.00 33.23 25.27
CA ALA A 580 -1.77 34.02 25.34
C ALA A 580 -0.87 33.99 24.09
N HIS A 581 -1.02 32.98 23.21
CA HIS A 581 -0.17 32.81 22.04
C HIS A 581 -0.96 32.33 20.82
N PRO A 582 -0.60 32.73 19.58
CA PRO A 582 -1.35 32.32 18.38
C PRO A 582 -1.44 30.81 18.17
N ILE A 583 -0.34 30.07 18.38
CA ILE A 583 -0.32 28.60 18.28
C ILE A 583 -1.17 28.00 19.40
N ARG A 584 -2.37 27.49 19.12
CA ARG A 584 -3.25 26.86 20.13
C ARG A 584 -3.02 25.37 20.26
N LEU A 585 -2.91 24.64 19.15
CA LEU A 585 -2.74 23.19 19.16
C LEU A 585 -1.50 22.77 18.38
N TYR A 586 -0.81 21.74 18.89
CA TYR A 586 0.34 21.12 18.25
C TYR A 586 0.23 19.59 18.33
N CYS A 587 0.52 18.91 17.23
CA CYS A 587 0.65 17.46 17.17
C CYS A 587 1.75 17.09 16.19
N ARG A 588 2.64 16.19 16.59
CA ARG A 588 3.62 15.58 15.70
C ARG A 588 3.38 14.09 15.60
N TYR A 589 3.01 13.60 14.42
CA TYR A 589 2.90 12.18 14.13
C TYR A 589 4.16 11.70 13.41
N VAL A 590 5.11 11.13 14.17
CA VAL A 590 6.44 10.72 13.71
C VAL A 590 7.19 11.90 13.08
N ASP A 591 7.10 12.06 11.75
CA ASP A 591 7.75 13.12 10.96
C ASP A 591 6.75 14.15 10.39
N ARG A 592 5.45 13.97 10.60
CA ARG A 592 4.38 14.91 10.18
C ARG A 592 4.01 15.83 11.32
N ILE A 593 3.85 17.12 11.02
CA ILE A 593 3.45 18.15 11.99
C ILE A 593 2.09 18.73 11.63
N HIS A 594 1.27 18.96 12.65
CA HIS A 594 -0.02 19.62 12.57
C HIS A 594 -0.06 20.76 13.58
N LEU A 595 -0.23 21.98 13.08
CA LEU A 595 -0.32 23.18 13.89
C LEU A 595 -1.69 23.83 13.65
N PHE A 596 -2.34 24.24 14.74
CA PHE A 596 -3.52 25.10 14.67
C PHE A 596 -3.21 26.44 15.34
N LEU A 597 -3.40 27.52 14.60
CA LEU A 597 -3.15 28.88 15.03
C LEU A 597 -4.44 29.69 15.00
N ARG A 598 -4.64 30.55 15.99
CA ARG A 598 -5.71 31.56 16.08
C ARG A 598 -5.04 32.93 16.10
N PHE A 599 -5.30 33.75 15.09
CA PHE A 599 -4.77 35.11 15.00
C PHE A 599 -5.88 36.14 15.21
N SER A 600 -5.58 37.21 15.94
CA SER A 600 -6.37 38.42 15.87
C SER A 600 -6.18 39.13 14.52
N ALA A 601 -7.05 40.09 14.21
CA ALA A 601 -6.94 40.87 12.97
C ALA A 601 -5.61 41.62 12.87
N ASP A 602 -5.07 42.10 13.99
CA ASP A 602 -3.81 42.86 14.03
C ASP A 602 -2.59 41.96 13.87
N GLU A 603 -2.56 40.83 14.56
CA GLU A 603 -1.47 39.86 14.43
C GLU A 603 -1.38 39.28 13.02
N ALA A 604 -2.53 38.95 12.41
CA ALA A 604 -2.56 38.44 11.04
C ALA A 604 -2.04 39.49 10.05
N ARG A 605 -2.42 40.76 10.23
CA ARG A 605 -1.99 41.86 9.38
C ARG A 605 -0.48 42.13 9.50
N ASP A 606 0.04 42.17 10.72
CA ASP A 606 1.48 42.32 10.98
C ASP A 606 2.29 41.18 10.35
N LEU A 607 1.86 39.93 10.56
CA LEU A 607 2.57 38.77 10.01
C LEU A 607 2.59 38.78 8.48
N ILE A 608 1.47 39.12 7.84
CA ILE A 608 1.38 39.30 6.39
C ILE A 608 2.31 40.43 5.93
N GLN A 609 2.33 41.56 6.65
CA GLN A 609 3.17 42.71 6.29
C GLN A 609 4.65 42.36 6.36
N ARG A 610 5.10 41.65 7.39
CA ARG A 610 6.48 41.15 7.50
C ARG A 610 6.83 40.20 6.36
N TYR A 611 5.94 39.25 6.05
CA TYR A 611 6.14 38.34 4.92
C TYR A 611 6.27 39.07 3.58
N LEU A 612 5.37 40.02 3.29
CA LEU A 612 5.38 40.78 2.03
C LEU A 612 6.52 41.79 1.94
N THR A 613 7.10 42.20 3.07
CA THR A 613 8.32 43.02 3.10
C THR A 613 9.52 42.22 2.58
N GLU A 614 9.65 40.97 3.04
CA GLU A 614 10.72 40.05 2.61
C GLU A 614 10.45 39.43 1.22
N HIS A 615 9.19 39.20 0.89
CA HIS A 615 8.73 38.54 -0.34
C HIS A 615 7.63 39.38 -1.01
N PRO A 616 7.98 40.48 -1.70
CA PRO A 616 7.00 41.35 -2.34
C PRO A 616 6.27 40.64 -3.48
N ASP A 617 4.94 40.76 -3.49
CA ASP A 617 4.06 40.22 -4.54
C ASP A 617 3.27 41.36 -5.22
N PRO A 618 3.90 42.13 -6.14
CA PRO A 618 3.23 43.24 -6.82
C PRO A 618 2.16 42.77 -7.83
N ASN A 619 2.25 41.53 -8.32
CA ASN A 619 1.41 41.00 -9.39
C ASN A 619 0.21 40.17 -8.88
N ASN A 620 0.06 39.99 -7.56
CA ASN A 620 -0.91 39.08 -6.94
C ASN A 620 -0.74 37.61 -7.38
N GLU A 621 0.50 37.17 -7.60
CA GLU A 621 0.84 35.81 -8.02
C GLU A 621 0.83 34.81 -6.87
N ASN A 622 0.72 35.25 -5.61
CA ASN A 622 0.67 34.35 -4.45
C ASN A 622 -0.50 33.35 -4.51
N ILE A 623 -1.59 33.65 -5.22
CA ILE A 623 -2.70 32.71 -5.45
C ILE A 623 -2.28 31.54 -6.37
N VAL A 624 -1.32 31.77 -7.26
CA VAL A 624 -0.79 30.77 -8.18
C VAL A 624 0.15 29.86 -7.39
N GLY A 625 -0.01 28.54 -7.55
CA GLY A 625 0.78 27.56 -6.80
C GLY A 625 0.37 27.37 -5.34
N TYR A 626 -0.80 27.88 -4.92
CA TYR A 626 -1.40 27.50 -3.64
C TYR A 626 -2.08 26.13 -3.78
N ASN A 627 -1.55 25.13 -3.06
CA ASN A 627 -2.09 23.78 -3.08
C ASN A 627 -3.48 23.75 -2.41
N ASN A 628 -4.44 23.04 -3.03
CA ASN A 628 -5.79 22.91 -2.47
C ASN A 628 -6.34 21.50 -2.68
N LYS A 629 -7.19 21.04 -1.76
CA LYS A 629 -7.73 19.68 -1.70
C LYS A 629 -8.82 19.50 -2.75
N LYS A 630 -8.46 18.85 -3.87
CA LYS A 630 -9.35 18.60 -5.01
C LYS A 630 -10.33 17.44 -4.79
N CYS A 631 -10.21 16.72 -3.68
CA CYS A 631 -11.15 15.67 -3.26
C CYS A 631 -12.50 16.25 -2.79
N TRP A 632 -12.54 17.52 -2.38
CA TRP A 632 -13.77 18.22 -1.99
C TRP A 632 -14.38 18.99 -3.17
N PRO A 633 -15.72 19.16 -3.20
CA PRO A 633 -16.41 20.02 -4.17
C PRO A 633 -15.90 21.47 -4.17
N ARG A 634 -16.20 22.22 -5.25
CA ARG A 634 -15.76 23.62 -5.39
C ARG A 634 -16.15 24.51 -4.22
N ASP A 635 -17.35 24.31 -3.68
CA ASP A 635 -17.89 25.19 -2.64
C ASP A 635 -17.46 24.76 -1.22
N ALA A 636 -16.94 23.52 -1.09
CA ALA A 636 -16.47 22.96 0.17
C ALA A 636 -14.95 23.08 0.38
N ARG A 637 -14.18 23.38 -0.68
CA ARG A 637 -12.73 23.66 -0.56
C ARG A 637 -12.47 25.07 -0.05
N MET A 638 -11.24 25.33 0.39
CA MET A 638 -10.78 26.68 0.72
C MET A 638 -10.88 27.59 -0.50
N ARG A 639 -11.53 28.74 -0.34
CA ARG A 639 -11.60 29.85 -1.29
C ARG A 639 -10.29 30.63 -1.25
N LEU A 640 -9.80 31.02 -2.42
CA LEU A 640 -8.50 31.68 -2.55
C LEU A 640 -8.67 33.20 -2.54
N MET A 641 -8.81 33.77 -1.34
CA MET A 641 -8.83 35.22 -1.13
C MET A 641 -7.41 35.74 -0.92
N LYS A 642 -7.11 36.97 -1.36
CA LYS A 642 -5.76 37.56 -1.23
C LYS A 642 -5.25 37.57 0.21
N HIS A 643 -6.09 37.99 1.16
CA HIS A 643 -5.76 38.01 2.58
C HIS A 643 -5.42 36.60 3.09
N ASP A 644 -6.32 35.63 2.91
CA ASP A 644 -6.16 34.26 3.40
C ASP A 644 -4.95 33.53 2.79
N VAL A 645 -4.71 33.72 1.49
CA VAL A 645 -3.56 33.13 0.78
C VAL A 645 -2.25 33.72 1.31
N ASN A 646 -2.19 35.04 1.49
CA ASN A 646 -1.00 35.69 2.05
C ASN A 646 -0.77 35.25 3.50
N LEU A 647 -1.83 35.14 4.31
CA LEU A 647 -1.72 34.65 5.68
C LEU A 647 -1.21 33.21 5.72
N GLY A 648 -1.75 32.32 4.88
CA GLY A 648 -1.29 30.93 4.80
C GLY A 648 0.18 30.80 4.41
N ARG A 649 0.64 31.62 3.44
CA ARG A 649 2.07 31.67 3.05
C ARG A 649 2.95 32.28 4.13
N ALA A 650 2.49 33.34 4.79
CA ALA A 650 3.22 34.02 5.86
C ALA A 650 3.41 33.11 7.08
N VAL A 651 2.38 32.36 7.48
CA VAL A 651 2.47 31.35 8.55
C VAL A 651 3.44 30.24 8.17
N PHE A 652 3.36 29.72 6.94
CA PHE A 652 4.31 28.70 6.49
C PHE A 652 5.76 29.23 6.48
N TRP A 653 5.96 30.47 6.01
CA TRP A 653 7.26 31.13 5.99
C TRP A 653 7.84 31.30 7.40
N ASP A 654 7.04 31.78 8.35
CA ASP A 654 7.44 31.94 9.74
C ASP A 654 7.89 30.61 10.36
N ILE A 655 7.06 29.57 10.24
CA ILE A 655 7.38 28.24 10.77
C ILE A 655 8.61 27.64 10.06
N LYS A 656 8.78 27.90 8.76
CA LYS A 656 9.94 27.42 8.00
C LYS A 656 11.24 28.06 8.47
N ASN A 657 11.22 29.33 8.86
CA ASN A 657 12.41 30.05 9.30
C ASN A 657 12.87 29.67 10.72
N ARG A 658 11.98 29.07 11.52
CA ARG A 658 12.34 28.53 12.85
C ARG A 658 13.23 27.29 12.78
N LEU A 659 13.38 26.67 11.60
CA LEU A 659 14.11 25.42 11.41
C LEU A 659 15.42 25.67 10.65
N PRO A 660 16.59 25.39 11.26
CA PRO A 660 17.85 25.38 10.55
C PRO A 660 17.84 24.34 9.43
N ARG A 661 18.18 24.75 8.21
CA ARG A 661 18.18 23.86 7.02
C ARG A 661 19.17 22.70 7.14
N SER A 662 20.18 22.84 8.01
CA SER A 662 21.17 21.83 8.35
C SER A 662 20.53 20.61 9.03
N THR A 663 19.52 20.81 9.88
CA THR A 663 18.85 19.73 10.64
C THR A 663 17.67 19.13 9.90
N THR A 664 16.78 19.96 9.37
CA THR A 664 15.59 19.55 8.61
C THR A 664 15.06 20.72 7.77
N THR A 665 14.02 20.51 6.99
CA THR A 665 13.28 21.60 6.35
C THR A 665 11.82 21.21 6.18
N ILE A 666 10.96 22.20 6.01
CA ILE A 666 9.61 22.01 5.48
C ILE A 666 9.54 22.58 4.05
N GLN A 667 8.81 21.91 3.17
CA GLN A 667 8.67 22.26 1.75
C GLN A 667 7.21 22.50 1.41
N TRP A 668 6.92 23.61 0.72
CA TRP A 668 5.54 24.04 0.42
C TRP A 668 4.80 23.02 -0.45
N GLU A 669 5.51 22.35 -1.35
CA GLU A 669 4.97 21.37 -2.30
C GLU A 669 4.37 20.15 -1.59
N ASN A 670 4.90 19.80 -0.42
CA ASN A 670 4.47 18.66 0.39
C ASN A 670 3.65 19.08 1.63
N SER A 671 3.33 20.38 1.73
CA SER A 671 2.54 20.95 2.82
C SER A 671 1.18 21.42 2.31
N PHE A 672 0.27 21.61 3.24
CA PHE A 672 -1.00 22.27 2.99
C PHE A 672 -1.33 23.20 4.16
N VAL A 673 -1.91 24.35 3.84
CA VAL A 673 -2.36 25.34 4.81
C VAL A 673 -3.81 25.67 4.51
N SER A 674 -4.67 25.55 5.51
CA SER A 674 -6.08 25.96 5.42
C SER A 674 -6.31 27.16 6.32
N VAL A 675 -6.98 28.18 5.79
CA VAL A 675 -7.41 29.35 6.56
C VAL A 675 -8.93 29.35 6.67
N TYR A 676 -9.45 29.41 7.88
CA TYR A 676 -10.84 29.71 8.18
C TYR A 676 -10.94 31.19 8.58
N SER A 677 -11.81 31.92 7.90
CA SER A 677 -11.95 33.38 7.99
C SER A 677 -13.40 33.78 7.71
N LYS A 678 -13.70 35.08 7.69
CA LYS A 678 -15.01 35.60 7.24
C LYS A 678 -15.41 35.10 5.84
N ASP A 679 -14.44 34.90 4.94
CA ASP A 679 -14.69 34.45 3.56
C ASP A 679 -14.70 32.93 3.43
N ASN A 680 -13.96 32.24 4.30
CA ASN A 680 -13.77 30.79 4.29
C ASN A 680 -14.53 30.09 5.43
N PRO A 681 -15.68 29.42 5.15
CA PRO A 681 -16.50 28.79 6.20
C PRO A 681 -16.01 27.42 6.65
N ASN A 682 -15.06 26.81 5.93
CA ASN A 682 -14.57 25.46 6.19
C ASN A 682 -13.11 25.49 6.64
N LEU A 683 -12.77 24.63 7.60
CA LEU A 683 -11.39 24.31 7.94
C LEU A 683 -11.04 22.91 7.44
N LEU A 684 -9.97 22.79 6.65
CA LEU A 684 -9.57 21.55 5.97
C LEU A 684 -8.23 21.04 6.50
N PHE A 685 -8.11 19.73 6.67
CA PHE A 685 -6.85 19.07 7.01
C PHE A 685 -6.89 17.58 6.69
N ASN A 686 -5.72 16.95 6.65
CA ASN A 686 -5.50 15.52 6.53
C ASN A 686 -4.65 15.04 7.69
N MET A 687 -5.18 14.09 8.46
CA MET A 687 -4.44 13.47 9.56
C MET A 687 -4.59 11.96 9.51
N SER A 688 -3.47 11.25 9.63
CA SER A 688 -3.43 9.78 9.64
C SER A 688 -4.15 9.10 8.46
N GLY A 689 -4.26 9.76 7.31
CA GLY A 689 -4.93 9.26 6.10
C GLY A 689 -6.43 9.58 6.01
N PHE A 690 -6.98 10.31 6.98
CA PHE A 690 -8.33 10.86 6.92
C PHE A 690 -8.27 12.28 6.39
N GLU A 691 -9.01 12.56 5.33
CA GLU A 691 -9.30 13.92 4.89
C GLU A 691 -10.52 14.45 5.65
N CYS A 692 -10.32 15.49 6.44
CA CYS A 692 -11.30 16.05 7.35
C CYS A 692 -11.68 17.48 6.93
N ARG A 693 -12.97 17.79 7.03
CA ARG A 693 -13.50 19.14 6.85
C ARG A 693 -14.41 19.48 8.03
N ILE A 694 -14.04 20.48 8.82
CA ILE A 694 -14.87 20.99 9.91
C ILE A 694 -15.68 22.19 9.40
N LEU A 695 -16.99 22.13 9.63
CA LEU A 695 -17.94 23.21 9.35
C LEU A 695 -18.73 23.53 10.63
N PRO A 696 -18.57 24.72 11.21
CA PRO A 696 -19.35 25.14 12.36
C PRO A 696 -20.81 25.46 11.98
N LYS A 697 -21.73 25.20 12.91
CA LYS A 697 -23.18 25.41 12.73
C LYS A 697 -23.53 26.86 12.41
N CYS A 698 -22.85 27.82 13.02
CA CYS A 698 -23.08 29.25 12.79
C CYS A 698 -22.79 29.71 11.35
N ARG A 699 -22.12 28.88 10.53
CA ARG A 699 -21.75 29.17 9.15
C ARG A 699 -22.50 28.32 8.12
N THR A 700 -23.47 27.50 8.54
CA THR A 700 -24.27 26.69 7.60
C THR A 700 -25.35 27.54 6.92
N THR A 701 -25.66 27.26 5.65
CA THR A 701 -26.69 27.99 4.89
C THR A 701 -28.12 27.60 5.26
N HIS A 702 -28.29 26.44 5.88
CA HIS A 702 -29.53 25.96 6.48
C HIS A 702 -29.22 25.63 7.94
N GLU A 703 -30.05 26.06 8.89
CA GLU A 703 -29.78 25.95 10.34
C GLU A 703 -29.83 24.51 10.88
N GLU A 704 -30.24 23.53 10.07
CA GLU A 704 -30.35 22.12 10.46
C GLU A 704 -29.16 21.26 10.02
N PHE A 705 -28.66 20.45 10.96
CA PHE A 705 -27.68 19.41 10.69
C PHE A 705 -28.32 18.23 9.97
N THR A 706 -27.82 17.89 8.78
CA THR A 706 -28.18 16.60 8.17
C THR A 706 -27.36 15.48 8.80
N HIS A 707 -28.02 14.57 9.52
CA HIS A 707 -27.39 13.32 9.97
C HIS A 707 -27.13 12.41 8.76
N ARG A 708 -25.84 12.17 8.47
CA ARG A 708 -25.38 11.24 7.43
C ARG A 708 -24.27 10.36 8.00
N ASP A 709 -24.22 9.10 7.56
CA ASP A 709 -23.09 8.21 7.84
C ASP A 709 -21.77 8.86 7.35
N GLY A 710 -20.73 8.83 8.17
CA GLY A 710 -19.42 9.43 7.85
C GLY A 710 -19.26 10.91 8.19
N VAL A 711 -20.16 11.47 9.00
CA VAL A 711 -20.06 12.82 9.55
C VAL A 711 -20.07 12.74 11.08
N TRP A 712 -19.03 13.27 11.72
CA TRP A 712 -19.00 13.40 13.18
C TRP A 712 -19.69 14.68 13.61
N ASN A 713 -20.52 14.58 14.65
CA ASN A 713 -21.17 15.72 15.27
C ASN A 713 -20.39 16.12 16.52
N LEU A 714 -19.60 17.19 16.40
CA LEU A 714 -18.73 17.65 17.47
C LEU A 714 -19.54 18.42 18.51
N GLN A 715 -19.47 17.96 19.75
CA GLN A 715 -20.22 18.51 20.88
C GLN A 715 -19.28 19.37 21.72
N ASN A 716 -19.63 20.62 22.02
CA ASN A 716 -18.82 21.44 22.92
C ASN A 716 -18.82 20.84 24.34
N GLU A 717 -17.66 20.76 24.97
CA GLU A 717 -17.51 20.12 26.28
C GLU A 717 -18.26 20.85 27.40
N ILE A 718 -18.38 22.18 27.34
CA ILE A 718 -18.98 23.01 28.39
C ILE A 718 -20.51 23.08 28.19
N THR A 719 -20.95 23.51 27.01
CA THR A 719 -22.39 23.72 26.74
C THR A 719 -23.13 22.44 26.44
N LYS A 720 -22.40 21.35 26.12
CA LYS A 720 -22.96 20.09 25.63
C LYS A 720 -23.79 20.24 24.35
N GLU A 721 -23.69 21.37 23.65
CA GLU A 721 -24.35 21.59 22.37
C GLU A 721 -23.49 21.11 21.20
N ARG A 722 -24.14 20.70 20.11
CA ARG A 722 -23.44 20.36 18.86
C ARG A 722 -23.12 21.63 18.09
N THR A 723 -21.86 22.04 18.12
CA THR A 723 -21.40 23.33 17.57
C THR A 723 -20.81 23.20 16.16
N ALA A 724 -20.33 22.02 15.77
CA ALA A 724 -19.73 21.80 14.45
C ALA A 724 -19.92 20.36 13.93
N GLN A 725 -19.77 20.20 12.62
CA GLN A 725 -19.71 18.90 11.96
C GLN A 725 -18.37 18.68 11.30
N CYS A 726 -17.81 17.47 11.44
CA CYS A 726 -16.61 17.04 10.75
C CYS A 726 -16.96 15.98 9.69
N PHE A 727 -16.79 16.34 8.41
CA PHE A 727 -16.96 15.44 7.28
C PHE A 727 -15.67 14.68 7.02
N LEU A 728 -15.76 13.36 6.85
CA LEU A 728 -14.61 12.50 6.67
C LEU A 728 -14.57 11.90 5.27
N ARG A 729 -13.39 11.84 4.69
CA ARG A 729 -13.05 11.06 3.49
C ARG A 729 -11.73 10.32 3.70
N VAL A 730 -11.47 9.32 2.87
CA VAL A 730 -10.18 8.63 2.83
C VAL A 730 -9.25 9.37 1.88
N ASP A 731 -7.99 9.55 2.27
CA ASP A 731 -7.01 10.25 1.45
C ASP A 731 -6.56 9.47 0.19
N ASP A 732 -6.17 10.22 -0.84
CA ASP A 732 -5.74 9.63 -2.12
C ASP A 732 -4.51 8.74 -1.98
N GLU A 733 -3.62 9.03 -1.01
CA GLU A 733 -2.42 8.23 -0.73
C GLU A 733 -2.82 6.83 -0.23
N SER A 734 -3.76 6.72 0.72
CA SER A 734 -4.22 5.44 1.25
C SER A 734 -5.06 4.67 0.23
N LEU A 735 -5.86 5.34 -0.60
CA LEU A 735 -6.53 4.72 -1.76
C LEU A 735 -5.52 4.01 -2.64
N GLN A 736 -4.44 4.71 -3.01
CA GLN A 736 -3.40 4.16 -3.87
C GLN A 736 -2.57 3.09 -3.16
N ARG A 737 -2.33 3.23 -1.84
CA ARG A 737 -1.67 2.21 -1.01
C ARG A 737 -2.47 0.90 -1.00
N PHE A 738 -3.79 0.96 -0.83
CA PHE A 738 -4.67 -0.20 -0.92
C PHE A 738 -4.66 -0.82 -2.32
N HIS A 739 -4.78 0.00 -3.37
CA HIS A 739 -4.69 -0.49 -4.75
C HIS A 739 -3.37 -1.22 -5.02
N ASN A 740 -2.24 -0.63 -4.61
CA ASN A 740 -0.92 -1.24 -4.75
C ASN A 740 -0.78 -2.52 -3.94
N ARG A 741 -1.38 -2.59 -2.75
CA ARG A 741 -1.46 -3.82 -1.96
C ARG A 741 -2.18 -4.94 -2.71
N VAL A 742 -3.33 -4.65 -3.32
CA VAL A 742 -4.07 -5.63 -4.15
C VAL A 742 -3.26 -6.03 -5.39
N ARG A 743 -2.61 -5.06 -6.07
CA ARG A 743 -1.69 -5.36 -7.18
C ARG A 743 -0.58 -6.31 -6.75
N GLN A 744 -0.02 -6.12 -5.55
CA GLN A 744 1.04 -6.97 -5.02
C GLN A 744 0.53 -8.39 -4.77
N ILE A 745 -0.69 -8.54 -4.23
CA ILE A 745 -1.36 -9.84 -4.08
C ILE A 745 -1.49 -10.53 -5.45
N LEU A 746 -1.96 -9.82 -6.47
CA LEU A 746 -2.14 -10.38 -7.82
C LEU A 746 -0.81 -10.79 -8.48
N MET A 747 0.25 -9.99 -8.34
CA MET A 747 1.57 -10.27 -8.91
C MET A 747 2.34 -11.36 -8.16
N ALA A 748 2.14 -11.48 -6.85
CA ALA A 748 2.72 -12.54 -6.03
C ALA A 748 2.06 -13.90 -6.30
N SER A 749 0.78 -13.90 -6.65
CA SER A 749 -0.07 -15.08 -6.86
C SER A 749 0.20 -15.75 -8.22
N GLY A 750 1.38 -16.34 -8.43
CA GLY A 750 1.75 -17.06 -9.66
C GLY A 750 0.99 -18.39 -9.82
N SER A 751 1.30 -19.35 -8.96
CA SER A 751 0.66 -20.68 -8.87
C SER A 751 0.29 -21.00 -7.41
N THR A 752 -0.22 -20.00 -6.69
CA THR A 752 -0.63 -20.14 -5.28
C THR A 752 -2.05 -20.70 -5.19
N THR A 753 -2.37 -21.38 -4.10
CA THR A 753 -3.73 -21.85 -3.80
C THR A 753 -4.74 -20.69 -3.76
N PHE A 754 -5.99 -20.95 -4.18
CA PHE A 754 -7.04 -19.93 -4.21
C PHE A 754 -7.34 -19.37 -2.81
N THR A 755 -7.38 -20.24 -1.81
CA THR A 755 -7.56 -19.87 -0.40
C THR A 755 -6.50 -18.87 0.08
N LYS A 756 -5.24 -19.00 -0.34
CA LYS A 756 -4.17 -18.05 0.03
C LYS A 756 -4.35 -16.68 -0.63
N ILE A 757 -4.90 -16.62 -1.84
CA ILE A 757 -5.23 -15.36 -2.52
C ILE A 757 -6.35 -14.66 -1.76
N VAL A 758 -7.42 -15.39 -1.45
CA VAL A 758 -8.59 -14.87 -0.72
C VAL A 758 -8.24 -14.47 0.71
N ASN A 759 -7.43 -15.23 1.43
CA ASN A 759 -6.97 -14.85 2.77
C ASN A 759 -6.21 -13.52 2.75
N LYS A 760 -5.32 -13.30 1.77
CA LYS A 760 -4.60 -12.03 1.64
C LYS A 760 -5.52 -10.88 1.28
N TRP A 761 -6.53 -11.12 0.44
CA TRP A 761 -7.58 -10.15 0.13
C TRP A 761 -8.35 -9.79 1.40
N ASN A 762 -8.86 -10.77 2.14
CA ASN A 762 -9.60 -10.56 3.38
C ASN A 762 -8.78 -9.77 4.40
N THR A 763 -7.51 -10.11 4.63
CA THR A 763 -6.66 -9.34 5.56
C THR A 763 -6.47 -7.89 5.09
N ALA A 764 -6.28 -7.66 3.78
CA ALA A 764 -6.14 -6.31 3.25
C ALA A 764 -7.44 -5.50 3.32
N LEU A 765 -8.58 -6.14 3.02
CA LEU A 765 -9.90 -5.52 3.07
C LEU A 765 -10.31 -5.20 4.50
N ILE A 766 -10.15 -6.14 5.45
CA ILE A 766 -10.40 -5.90 6.86
C ILE A 766 -9.49 -4.77 7.36
N GLY A 767 -8.19 -4.79 7.06
CA GLY A 767 -7.27 -3.74 7.49
C GLY A 767 -7.66 -2.33 6.99
N LEU A 768 -8.21 -2.24 5.78
CA LEU A 768 -8.76 -0.98 5.26
C LEU A 768 -10.06 -0.59 5.98
N MET A 769 -11.05 -1.49 5.99
CA MET A 769 -12.40 -1.19 6.48
C MET A 769 -12.45 -0.97 7.99
N THR A 770 -11.65 -1.69 8.77
CA THR A 770 -11.59 -1.51 10.23
C THR A 770 -10.82 -0.27 10.66
N TYR A 771 -9.92 0.24 9.81
CA TYR A 771 -9.22 1.49 10.04
C TYR A 771 -10.05 2.71 9.65
N PHE A 772 -10.61 2.75 8.43
CA PHE A 772 -11.33 3.93 7.93
C PHE A 772 -12.82 3.95 8.25
N ARG A 773 -13.44 2.78 8.48
CA ARG A 773 -14.84 2.60 8.86
C ARG A 773 -15.79 3.48 8.04
N GLU A 774 -16.37 4.51 8.66
CA GLU A 774 -17.37 5.41 8.09
C GLU A 774 -16.85 6.35 6.99
N ALA A 775 -15.55 6.69 6.97
CA ALA A 775 -14.96 7.54 5.92
C ALA A 775 -15.03 6.89 4.52
N VAL A 776 -15.17 5.56 4.45
CA VAL A 776 -15.29 4.81 3.19
C VAL A 776 -16.57 5.15 2.45
N VAL A 777 -17.68 5.41 3.17
CA VAL A 777 -19.00 5.65 2.57
C VAL A 777 -19.03 6.97 1.80
N ASN A 778 -18.39 8.01 2.33
CA ASN A 778 -18.28 9.32 1.68
C ASN A 778 -17.28 9.34 0.51
N THR A 779 -16.44 8.31 0.38
CA THR A 779 -15.38 8.25 -0.63
C THR A 779 -15.79 7.36 -1.79
N GLN A 780 -16.54 7.92 -2.74
CA GLN A 780 -17.06 7.19 -3.90
C GLN A 780 -15.95 6.55 -4.76
N GLU A 781 -14.80 7.22 -4.90
CA GLU A 781 -13.65 6.72 -5.64
C GLU A 781 -13.08 5.43 -5.03
N LEU A 782 -13.16 5.30 -3.70
CA LEU A 782 -12.75 4.10 -2.98
C LEU A 782 -13.74 2.96 -3.19
N LEU A 783 -15.05 3.21 -3.19
CA LEU A 783 -16.07 2.21 -3.51
C LEU A 783 -15.87 1.65 -4.92
N ASP A 784 -15.64 2.52 -5.90
CA ASP A 784 -15.28 2.14 -7.28
C ASP A 784 -14.03 1.27 -7.34
N LEU A 785 -13.01 1.63 -6.55
CA LEU A 785 -11.75 0.90 -6.47
C LEU A 785 -11.94 -0.48 -5.82
N LEU A 786 -12.75 -0.58 -4.76
CA LEU A 786 -13.06 -1.83 -4.06
C LEU A 786 -13.73 -2.83 -5.00
N VAL A 787 -14.77 -2.40 -5.73
CA VAL A 787 -15.45 -3.21 -6.76
C VAL A 787 -14.48 -3.70 -7.82
N LYS A 788 -13.63 -2.80 -8.36
CA LYS A 788 -12.63 -3.15 -9.37
C LYS A 788 -11.61 -4.15 -8.83
N CYS A 789 -11.17 -4.00 -7.59
CA CYS A 789 -10.17 -4.86 -6.96
C CYS A 789 -10.74 -6.25 -6.65
N GLU A 790 -11.96 -6.31 -6.11
CA GLU A 790 -12.67 -7.55 -5.81
C GLU A 790 -12.87 -8.39 -7.07
N ASN A 791 -13.37 -7.78 -8.14
CA ASN A 791 -13.54 -8.45 -9.44
C ASN A 791 -12.19 -8.91 -10.04
N LYS A 792 -11.10 -8.14 -9.87
CA LYS A 792 -9.75 -8.57 -10.30
C LYS A 792 -9.29 -9.82 -9.53
N ILE A 793 -9.56 -9.91 -8.24
CA ILE A 793 -9.21 -11.08 -7.41
C ILE A 793 -10.03 -12.30 -7.84
N GLN A 794 -11.35 -12.16 -7.99
CA GLN A 794 -12.18 -13.24 -8.52
C GLN A 794 -11.72 -13.67 -9.92
N THR A 795 -11.43 -12.70 -10.81
CA THR A 795 -10.92 -12.98 -12.15
C THR A 795 -9.58 -13.73 -12.11
N ARG A 796 -8.73 -13.51 -11.11
CA ARG A 796 -7.48 -14.27 -10.94
C ARG A 796 -7.76 -15.75 -10.63
N ILE A 797 -8.76 -16.02 -9.80
CA ILE A 797 -9.21 -17.39 -9.47
C ILE A 797 -9.81 -18.06 -10.70
N LYS A 798 -10.71 -17.35 -11.41
CA LYS A 798 -11.30 -17.76 -12.69
C LYS A 798 -10.22 -18.16 -13.72
N ILE A 799 -9.18 -17.33 -13.89
CA ILE A 799 -8.02 -17.64 -14.75
C ILE A 799 -7.30 -18.91 -14.31
N GLY A 800 -7.16 -19.17 -13.00
CA GLY A 800 -6.57 -20.40 -12.48
C GLY A 800 -7.31 -21.67 -12.93
N LEU A 801 -8.62 -21.57 -13.15
CA LEU A 801 -9.49 -22.64 -13.66
C LEU A 801 -9.68 -22.60 -15.18
N ASN A 802 -8.92 -21.77 -15.90
CA ASN A 802 -8.97 -21.60 -17.35
C ASN A 802 -10.37 -21.27 -17.91
N SER A 803 -11.23 -20.63 -17.11
CA SER A 803 -12.55 -20.16 -17.53
C SER A 803 -12.80 -18.77 -16.97
N LYS A 804 -13.50 -17.92 -17.73
CA LYS A 804 -14.01 -16.61 -17.24
C LYS A 804 -15.53 -16.51 -17.33
N MET A 805 -16.19 -17.63 -17.61
CA MET A 805 -17.63 -17.66 -17.87
C MET A 805 -18.39 -17.38 -16.56
N PRO A 806 -19.20 -16.31 -16.47
CA PRO A 806 -19.91 -15.97 -15.23
C PRO A 806 -20.79 -17.11 -14.71
N SER A 807 -21.49 -17.82 -15.60
CA SER A 807 -22.37 -18.94 -15.24
C SER A 807 -21.67 -20.13 -14.57
N ARG A 808 -20.34 -20.25 -14.67
CA ARG A 808 -19.57 -21.30 -13.97
C ARG A 808 -19.10 -20.87 -12.59
N PHE A 809 -19.23 -19.59 -12.28
CA PHE A 809 -18.67 -18.97 -11.09
C PHE A 809 -19.72 -18.07 -10.43
N PRO A 810 -20.84 -18.66 -9.95
CA PRO A 810 -21.80 -17.94 -9.14
C PRO A 810 -21.15 -17.43 -7.84
N PRO A 811 -21.73 -16.40 -7.19
CA PRO A 811 -21.21 -15.82 -5.95
C PRO A 811 -20.92 -16.86 -4.85
N VAL A 812 -21.76 -17.91 -4.75
CA VAL A 812 -21.64 -19.00 -3.77
C VAL A 812 -20.23 -19.63 -3.75
N VAL A 813 -19.57 -19.80 -4.91
CA VAL A 813 -18.23 -20.40 -4.97
C VAL A 813 -17.16 -19.54 -4.27
N PHE A 814 -17.36 -18.22 -4.24
CA PHE A 814 -16.42 -17.28 -3.64
C PHE A 814 -16.74 -17.00 -2.16
N TYR A 815 -18.00 -16.78 -1.84
CA TYR A 815 -18.42 -16.22 -0.55
C TYR A 815 -18.78 -17.27 0.50
N THR A 816 -19.09 -18.51 0.10
CA THR A 816 -19.33 -19.60 1.06
C THR A 816 -18.15 -19.74 2.04
N PRO A 817 -18.41 -19.84 3.36
CA PRO A 817 -17.38 -20.05 4.37
C PRO A 817 -16.51 -21.30 4.10
N LYS A 818 -15.30 -21.33 4.65
CA LYS A 818 -14.31 -22.37 4.32
C LYS A 818 -14.69 -23.73 4.87
N GLU A 819 -15.36 -23.74 6.01
CA GLU A 819 -15.91 -24.91 6.67
C GLU A 819 -16.99 -25.63 5.83
N LEU A 820 -17.64 -24.93 4.90
CA LEU A 820 -18.60 -25.49 3.93
C LEU A 820 -17.97 -25.68 2.53
N GLY A 821 -16.64 -25.76 2.44
CA GLY A 821 -15.91 -26.03 1.19
C GLY A 821 -15.70 -24.82 0.27
N GLY A 822 -16.19 -23.63 0.63
CA GLY A 822 -16.00 -22.40 -0.12
C GLY A 822 -14.65 -21.72 0.11
N LEU A 823 -14.47 -20.53 -0.47
CA LEU A 823 -13.24 -19.75 -0.31
C LEU A 823 -13.26 -18.80 0.89
N GLY A 824 -14.45 -18.51 1.45
CA GLY A 824 -14.66 -17.57 2.54
C GLY A 824 -14.21 -16.16 2.21
N MET A 825 -14.47 -15.69 0.99
CA MET A 825 -14.14 -14.33 0.57
C MET A 825 -15.05 -13.32 1.27
N LEU A 826 -14.51 -12.17 1.70
CA LEU A 826 -15.31 -11.08 2.24
C LEU A 826 -15.68 -10.10 1.11
N SER A 827 -16.95 -9.69 1.09
CA SER A 827 -17.54 -8.79 0.09
C SER A 827 -17.60 -7.35 0.58
N MET A 828 -17.17 -6.42 -0.27
CA MET A 828 -17.45 -4.98 -0.15
C MET A 828 -17.87 -4.37 -1.52
N GLY A 829 -17.93 -5.19 -2.58
CA GLY A 829 -18.24 -4.78 -3.94
C GLY A 829 -19.70 -4.98 -4.39
N HIS A 830 -20.49 -5.76 -3.65
CA HIS A 830 -21.93 -5.94 -3.90
C HIS A 830 -22.74 -4.79 -3.30
N VAL A 831 -22.41 -3.56 -3.69
CA VAL A 831 -23.00 -2.32 -3.16
C VAL A 831 -23.54 -1.49 -4.32
N LEU A 832 -24.66 -0.83 -4.10
CA LEU A 832 -25.16 0.22 -4.97
C LEU A 832 -24.30 1.48 -4.76
N ILE A 833 -23.52 1.85 -5.76
CA ILE A 833 -22.64 3.01 -5.71
C ILE A 833 -23.49 4.26 -5.94
N PRO A 834 -23.55 5.19 -4.98
CA PRO A 834 -24.25 6.45 -5.16
C PRO A 834 -23.69 7.22 -6.36
N GLN A 835 -24.55 7.67 -7.26
CA GLN A 835 -24.19 8.59 -8.34
C GLN A 835 -25.13 9.80 -8.31
N SER A 836 -24.53 10.98 -8.46
CA SER A 836 -25.23 12.22 -8.74
C SER A 836 -24.77 12.78 -10.09
N ASP A 837 -25.43 13.84 -10.57
CA ASP A 837 -25.01 14.52 -11.80
C ASP A 837 -23.54 14.97 -11.70
N LEU A 838 -22.68 14.39 -12.55
CA LEU A 838 -21.23 14.65 -12.60
C LEU A 838 -20.90 16.12 -12.94
N ARG A 839 -21.85 16.88 -13.50
CA ARG A 839 -21.68 18.30 -13.77
C ARG A 839 -21.72 19.11 -12.48
N TRP A 840 -22.71 18.86 -11.63
CA TRP A 840 -22.94 19.62 -10.41
C TRP A 840 -22.22 19.05 -9.19
N SER A 841 -21.93 17.74 -9.16
CA SER A 841 -21.17 17.10 -8.06
C SER A 841 -19.74 17.64 -7.90
N LYS A 842 -19.21 18.29 -8.94
CA LYS A 842 -17.93 19.02 -8.87
C LYS A 842 -18.07 20.37 -8.17
N GLN A 843 -19.24 20.98 -8.19
CA GLN A 843 -19.52 22.30 -7.65
C GLN A 843 -20.05 22.21 -6.21
N THR A 844 -21.12 21.45 -6.02
CA THR A 844 -21.79 21.22 -4.73
C THR A 844 -21.98 19.74 -4.45
N ASP A 845 -22.19 19.38 -3.18
CA ASP A 845 -22.69 18.06 -2.79
C ASP A 845 -24.19 17.95 -3.12
N VAL A 846 -24.52 17.91 -4.41
CA VAL A 846 -25.85 17.49 -4.85
C VAL A 846 -26.06 16.07 -4.31
N GLY A 847 -27.11 15.89 -3.52
CA GLY A 847 -27.45 14.61 -2.90
C GLY A 847 -27.49 13.45 -3.90
N ILE A 848 -27.65 12.23 -3.38
CA ILE A 848 -27.68 11.03 -4.22
C ILE A 848 -28.95 11.03 -5.05
N THR A 849 -28.84 11.12 -6.39
CA THR A 849 -30.00 11.10 -7.29
C THR A 849 -30.23 9.75 -7.94
N HIS A 850 -29.16 8.99 -8.20
CA HIS A 850 -29.20 7.67 -8.81
C HIS A 850 -28.25 6.69 -8.12
N PHE A 851 -28.44 5.40 -8.37
CA PHE A 851 -27.54 4.35 -7.93
C PHE A 851 -27.00 3.55 -9.11
N ARG A 852 -25.69 3.25 -9.09
CA ARG A 852 -25.04 2.36 -10.05
C ARG A 852 -24.71 1.03 -9.39
N SER A 853 -25.16 -0.08 -9.97
CA SER A 853 -24.81 -1.41 -9.46
C SER A 853 -23.30 -1.66 -9.50
N GLY A 854 -22.71 -2.12 -8.39
CA GLY A 854 -21.29 -2.43 -8.27
C GLY A 854 -20.90 -3.75 -8.94
N MET A 855 -21.41 -4.88 -8.44
CA MET A 855 -21.16 -6.23 -8.96
C MET A 855 -22.46 -6.95 -9.32
N SER A 856 -22.39 -7.80 -10.35
CA SER A 856 -23.52 -8.62 -10.80
C SER A 856 -23.80 -9.78 -9.85
N HIS A 857 -25.08 -9.98 -9.51
CA HIS A 857 -25.62 -11.12 -8.77
C HIS A 857 -26.92 -11.57 -9.45
N ASP A 858 -27.43 -12.74 -9.07
CA ASP A 858 -28.73 -13.24 -9.55
C ASP A 858 -29.89 -12.41 -8.95
N GLU A 859 -31.04 -12.37 -9.62
CA GLU A 859 -32.20 -11.57 -9.18
C GLU A 859 -32.61 -11.95 -7.75
N ASP A 860 -32.88 -10.95 -6.89
CA ASP A 860 -33.23 -11.03 -5.46
C ASP A 860 -32.14 -11.53 -4.47
N GLN A 861 -30.94 -11.88 -4.93
CA GLN A 861 -29.86 -12.32 -4.03
C GLN A 861 -28.99 -11.16 -3.50
N LEU A 862 -29.21 -10.74 -2.25
CA LEU A 862 -28.40 -9.70 -1.60
C LEU A 862 -27.20 -10.28 -0.84
N ILE A 863 -25.98 -10.01 -1.31
CA ILE A 863 -24.75 -10.41 -0.61
C ILE A 863 -24.44 -9.44 0.56
N PRO A 864 -24.31 -9.91 1.80
CA PRO A 864 -23.98 -9.06 2.94
C PRO A 864 -22.69 -8.28 2.74
N ASN A 865 -22.75 -6.99 3.07
CA ASN A 865 -21.63 -6.06 2.93
C ASN A 865 -20.88 -5.91 4.26
N LEU A 866 -19.54 -5.98 4.22
CA LEU A 866 -18.67 -5.90 5.40
C LEU A 866 -18.88 -4.62 6.24
N TYR A 867 -19.21 -3.48 5.63
CA TYR A 867 -19.43 -2.21 6.35
C TYR A 867 -20.52 -2.32 7.43
N ARG A 868 -21.60 -3.07 7.18
CA ARG A 868 -22.71 -3.21 8.15
C ARG A 868 -22.34 -3.98 9.42
N TYR A 869 -21.23 -4.71 9.39
CA TYR A 869 -20.74 -5.54 10.51
C TYR A 869 -19.54 -4.90 11.21
N ILE A 870 -19.21 -3.65 10.87
CA ILE A 870 -18.16 -2.88 11.51
C ILE A 870 -18.83 -1.63 12.09
N GLN A 871 -18.81 -1.52 13.42
CA GLN A 871 -19.36 -0.36 14.12
C GLN A 871 -18.61 0.92 13.73
N PRO A 872 -19.26 2.06 13.45
CA PRO A 872 -18.58 3.34 13.16
C PRO A 872 -17.66 3.82 14.30
N TRP A 873 -16.70 4.71 14.01
CA TRP A 873 -15.77 5.19 15.05
C TRP A 873 -16.47 6.09 16.06
N GLU A 874 -17.33 7.01 15.60
CA GLU A 874 -18.10 7.90 16.50
C GLU A 874 -18.88 7.10 17.55
N SER A 875 -19.62 6.08 17.10
CA SER A 875 -20.38 5.20 18.00
C SER A 875 -19.48 4.46 18.99
N GLU A 876 -18.27 4.05 18.58
CA GLU A 876 -17.32 3.38 19.46
C GLU A 876 -16.65 4.32 20.45
N PHE A 877 -16.42 5.58 20.09
CA PHE A 877 -15.88 6.56 21.03
C PHE A 877 -16.91 6.93 22.11
N ILE A 878 -18.16 7.14 21.70
CA ILE A 878 -19.28 7.40 22.63
C ILE A 878 -19.50 6.18 23.55
N ASP A 879 -19.58 4.98 22.97
CA ASP A 879 -19.76 3.76 23.77
C ASP A 879 -18.56 3.50 24.68
N SER A 880 -17.34 3.82 24.25
CA SER A 880 -16.13 3.70 25.08
C SER A 880 -16.18 4.61 26.30
N GLN A 881 -16.58 5.88 26.16
CA GLN A 881 -16.72 6.79 27.30
C GLN A 881 -17.74 6.25 28.32
N ARG A 882 -18.91 5.82 27.83
CA ARG A 882 -19.98 5.24 28.66
C ARG A 882 -19.50 4.00 29.42
N VAL A 883 -18.93 3.04 28.70
CA VAL A 883 -18.51 1.74 29.23
C VAL A 883 -17.36 1.86 30.23
N TRP A 884 -16.38 2.73 29.98
CA TRP A 884 -15.28 2.94 30.94
C TRP A 884 -15.70 3.73 32.18
N ALA A 885 -16.65 4.67 32.05
CA ALA A 885 -17.25 5.35 33.20
C ALA A 885 -18.05 4.37 34.08
N GLU A 886 -18.88 3.52 33.46
CA GLU A 886 -19.63 2.48 34.14
C GLU A 886 -18.70 1.47 34.84
N TYR A 887 -17.64 1.03 34.16
CA TYR A 887 -16.61 0.17 34.76
C TYR A 887 -15.96 0.80 36.00
N ALA A 888 -15.65 2.11 35.94
CA ALA A 888 -15.05 2.82 37.07
C ALA A 888 -15.99 2.83 38.30
N LEU A 889 -17.29 3.07 38.09
CA LEU A 889 -18.32 3.01 39.14
C LEU A 889 -18.47 1.60 39.71
N LYS A 890 -18.67 0.58 38.84
CA LYS A 890 -18.76 -0.84 39.24
C LYS A 890 -17.53 -1.28 40.04
N ARG A 891 -16.33 -0.79 39.66
CA ARG A 891 -15.08 -1.08 40.37
C ARG A 891 -15.02 -0.40 41.74
N GLN A 892 -15.48 0.84 41.84
CA GLN A 892 -15.55 1.56 43.12
C GLN A 892 -16.52 0.89 44.09
N GLU A 893 -17.70 0.50 43.60
CA GLU A 893 -18.71 -0.24 44.38
C GLU A 893 -18.20 -1.61 44.82
N ALA A 894 -17.59 -2.38 43.92
CA ALA A 894 -17.01 -3.67 44.27
C ALA A 894 -15.91 -3.53 45.33
N ASN A 895 -15.03 -2.54 45.20
CA ASN A 895 -14.01 -2.25 46.22
C ASN A 895 -14.64 -1.85 47.57
N ALA A 896 -15.71 -1.03 47.57
CA ALA A 896 -16.43 -0.66 48.78
C ALA A 896 -17.09 -1.88 49.45
N GLN A 897 -17.54 -2.85 48.65
CA GLN A 897 -18.08 -4.14 49.11
C GLN A 897 -17.00 -5.19 49.40
N ASN A 898 -15.70 -4.85 49.28
CA ASN A 898 -14.57 -5.79 49.35
C ASN A 898 -14.71 -7.02 48.42
N ARG A 899 -15.43 -6.86 47.31
CA ARG A 899 -15.63 -7.85 46.26
C ARG A 899 -14.65 -7.62 45.12
N ARG A 900 -14.19 -8.71 44.51
CA ARG A 900 -13.47 -8.66 43.22
C ARG A 900 -14.47 -8.79 42.07
N LEU A 901 -14.41 -7.87 41.11
CA LEU A 901 -15.14 -7.97 39.85
C LEU A 901 -14.79 -9.27 39.11
N THR A 902 -15.82 -10.01 38.71
CA THR A 902 -15.70 -11.24 37.90
C THR A 902 -16.11 -10.96 36.47
N LEU A 903 -15.98 -11.98 35.61
CA LEU A 903 -16.42 -11.92 34.21
C LEU A 903 -17.92 -11.59 34.09
N GLU A 904 -18.74 -12.22 34.94
CA GLU A 904 -20.20 -12.11 34.91
C GLU A 904 -20.71 -10.67 35.11
N ASP A 905 -19.99 -9.86 35.89
CA ASP A 905 -20.33 -8.46 36.15
C ASP A 905 -20.14 -7.54 34.93
N LEU A 906 -19.41 -8.02 33.91
CA LEU A 906 -18.97 -7.27 32.73
C LEU A 906 -19.36 -7.94 31.41
N GLU A 907 -20.22 -8.96 31.43
CA GLU A 907 -20.62 -9.71 30.23
C GLU A 907 -21.34 -8.81 29.21
N ASP A 908 -22.12 -7.83 29.70
CA ASP A 908 -22.83 -6.82 28.90
C ASP A 908 -21.90 -5.90 28.08
N SER A 909 -20.66 -5.72 28.56
CA SER A 909 -19.68 -4.76 28.09
C SER A 909 -18.35 -5.40 27.67
N TRP A 910 -18.30 -6.73 27.63
CA TRP A 910 -17.08 -7.53 27.46
C TRP A 910 -16.22 -7.12 26.26
N ASP A 911 -16.85 -7.02 25.09
CA ASP A 911 -16.21 -6.66 23.82
C ASP A 911 -16.33 -5.17 23.49
N ARG A 912 -16.62 -4.29 24.47
CA ARG A 912 -16.81 -2.85 24.26
C ARG A 912 -15.64 -2.02 24.80
N GLY A 913 -15.54 -0.78 24.32
CA GLY A 913 -14.54 0.19 24.73
C GLY A 913 -13.26 0.22 23.90
N ILE A 914 -12.56 1.36 23.95
CA ILE A 914 -11.21 1.55 23.44
C ILE A 914 -10.35 2.09 24.60
N PRO A 915 -9.45 1.28 25.18
CA PRO A 915 -9.22 -0.15 24.90
C PRO A 915 -10.42 -1.05 25.24
N ARG A 916 -10.45 -2.28 24.72
CA ARG A 916 -11.54 -3.25 25.02
C ARG A 916 -11.48 -3.73 26.46
N ILE A 917 -12.60 -3.79 27.17
CA ILE A 917 -12.66 -4.21 28.59
C ILE A 917 -12.05 -5.61 28.81
N ASN A 918 -12.33 -6.56 27.91
CA ASN A 918 -11.80 -7.93 28.02
C ASN A 918 -10.26 -8.02 28.12
N THR A 919 -9.52 -7.00 27.70
CA THR A 919 -8.06 -6.96 27.80
C THR A 919 -7.56 -6.94 29.26
N LEU A 920 -8.39 -6.50 30.21
CA LEU A 920 -8.09 -6.53 31.65
C LEU A 920 -7.92 -7.96 32.20
N PHE A 921 -8.47 -8.95 31.51
CA PHE A 921 -8.49 -10.37 31.90
C PHE A 921 -7.49 -11.23 31.12
N GLN A 922 -6.55 -10.62 30.40
CA GLN A 922 -5.50 -11.35 29.70
C GLN A 922 -4.54 -12.07 30.66
N LYS A 923 -4.08 -13.26 30.25
CA LYS A 923 -3.11 -14.08 31.01
C LYS A 923 -1.81 -13.33 31.31
N ASP A 924 -1.29 -12.59 30.33
CA ASP A 924 0.03 -11.95 30.39
C ASP A 924 0.00 -10.46 30.74
N ARG A 925 -1.11 -9.95 31.28
CA ARG A 925 -1.30 -8.51 31.59
C ARG A 925 -0.19 -7.91 32.48
N HIS A 926 0.37 -8.73 33.38
CA HIS A 926 1.42 -8.32 34.31
C HIS A 926 2.77 -8.09 33.63
N THR A 927 2.97 -8.63 32.42
CA THR A 927 4.14 -8.39 31.58
C THR A 927 3.86 -7.23 30.63
N LEU A 928 2.67 -7.19 30.03
CA LEU A 928 2.25 -6.14 29.08
C LEU A 928 2.22 -4.73 29.68
N ALA A 929 2.04 -4.59 30.99
CA ALA A 929 2.13 -3.30 31.68
C ALA A 929 3.49 -2.58 31.48
N TYR A 930 4.53 -3.33 31.11
CA TYR A 930 5.89 -2.83 30.83
C TYR A 930 6.16 -2.61 29.33
N ASP A 931 5.26 -3.05 28.43
CA ASP A 931 5.41 -2.87 26.98
C ASP A 931 4.97 -1.45 26.59
N LYS A 932 5.89 -0.49 26.72
CA LYS A 932 5.69 0.91 26.32
C LYS A 932 6.29 1.17 24.93
N GLY A 933 5.81 2.21 24.25
CA GLY A 933 6.22 2.57 22.89
C GLY A 933 5.84 1.53 21.84
N TRP A 934 4.87 0.67 22.11
CA TRP A 934 4.57 -0.47 21.24
C TRP A 934 3.90 -0.01 19.92
N ARG A 935 3.16 1.10 19.92
CA ARG A 935 2.47 1.60 18.71
C ARG A 935 3.49 2.11 17.68
N ILE A 936 4.43 2.95 18.12
CA ILE A 936 5.51 3.45 17.26
C ILE A 936 6.47 2.33 16.84
N ARG A 937 6.73 1.35 17.70
CA ARG A 937 7.50 0.14 17.34
C ARG A 937 6.83 -0.59 16.18
N THR A 938 5.51 -0.79 16.25
CA THR A 938 4.74 -1.49 15.20
C THR A 938 4.78 -0.73 13.87
N GLU A 939 4.76 0.60 13.91
CA GLU A 939 4.91 1.45 12.72
C GLU A 939 6.33 1.34 12.12
N PHE A 940 7.39 1.34 12.94
CA PHE A 940 8.77 1.18 12.47
C PHE A 940 9.12 -0.25 12.03
N LYS A 941 8.31 -1.28 12.32
CA LYS A 941 8.55 -2.65 11.83
C LYS A 941 8.64 -2.74 10.30
N GLN A 942 8.08 -1.78 9.56
CA GLN A 942 8.20 -1.72 8.10
C GLN A 942 9.65 -1.61 7.59
N TYR A 943 10.59 -1.10 8.41
CA TYR A 943 12.01 -0.97 8.07
C TYR A 943 12.85 -2.17 8.51
N GLN A 944 12.23 -3.14 9.19
CA GLN A 944 12.89 -4.33 9.74
C GLN A 944 12.38 -5.62 9.08
N VAL A 945 11.08 -5.65 8.75
CA VAL A 945 10.40 -6.83 8.25
C VAL A 945 9.87 -6.57 6.86
N LEU A 946 10.32 -7.37 5.89
CA LEU A 946 9.86 -7.27 4.50
C LEU A 946 8.35 -7.58 4.36
N LYS A 947 7.67 -8.18 5.33
CA LYS A 947 6.21 -8.38 5.26
C LYS A 947 5.49 -7.09 5.67
N GLN A 948 4.70 -6.52 4.75
CA GLN A 948 3.80 -5.41 5.08
C GLN A 948 2.65 -5.88 6.00
N ASN A 949 2.46 -5.17 7.11
CA ASN A 949 1.35 -5.38 8.06
C ASN A 949 0.21 -4.38 7.78
N PRO A 950 -1.01 -4.82 7.46
CA PRO A 950 -2.16 -3.91 7.33
C PRO A 950 -2.69 -3.39 8.67
N PHE A 951 -2.40 -4.08 9.78
CA PHE A 951 -2.76 -3.68 11.14
C PHE A 951 -1.57 -3.04 11.85
N TRP A 952 -0.88 -2.14 11.17
CA TRP A 952 0.29 -1.44 11.73
C TRP A 952 -0.09 -0.47 12.87
N TRP A 953 -1.37 -0.11 12.96
CA TRP A 953 -1.91 0.89 13.86
C TRP A 953 -2.48 0.33 15.18
N THR A 954 -2.62 -0.99 15.33
CA THR A 954 -3.24 -1.64 16.50
C THR A 954 -2.51 -2.91 16.91
N HIS A 955 -2.69 -3.31 18.17
CA HIS A 955 -2.18 -4.57 18.70
C HIS A 955 -3.23 -5.27 19.58
N GLN A 956 -3.59 -6.51 19.25
CA GLN A 956 -4.68 -7.23 19.92
C GLN A 956 -4.46 -7.44 21.42
N ARG A 957 -3.20 -7.53 21.87
CA ARG A 957 -2.92 -7.64 23.31
C ARG A 957 -3.13 -6.33 24.07
N HIS A 958 -3.09 -5.18 23.41
CA HIS A 958 -3.23 -3.87 24.05
C HIS A 958 -4.60 -3.24 23.80
N ASP A 959 -4.98 -3.10 22.53
CA ASP A 959 -6.28 -2.50 22.16
C ASP A 959 -7.44 -3.50 22.27
N GLY A 960 -7.16 -4.81 22.27
CA GLY A 960 -8.15 -5.86 22.08
C GLY A 960 -8.50 -6.09 20.61
N LYS A 961 -9.45 -6.98 20.34
CA LYS A 961 -9.93 -7.22 18.97
C LYS A 961 -11.02 -6.19 18.65
N LEU A 962 -10.69 -5.21 17.82
CA LEU A 962 -11.57 -4.07 17.49
C LEU A 962 -12.65 -4.36 16.42
N TRP A 963 -12.90 -5.63 16.11
CA TRP A 963 -13.95 -6.05 15.17
C TRP A 963 -14.36 -7.50 15.42
N ASN A 964 -15.65 -7.80 15.19
CA ASN A 964 -16.19 -9.15 15.24
C ASN A 964 -17.01 -9.42 13.96
N LEU A 965 -16.64 -10.47 13.22
CA LEU A 965 -17.26 -10.83 11.93
C LEU A 965 -17.98 -12.18 12.00
N ASN A 966 -18.29 -12.68 13.20
CA ASN A 966 -19.00 -13.94 13.36
C ASN A 966 -20.40 -13.87 12.75
N ASN A 967 -21.12 -12.76 12.96
CA ASN A 967 -22.45 -12.56 12.40
C ASN A 967 -22.42 -12.44 10.87
N TYR A 968 -21.39 -11.79 10.30
CA TYR A 968 -21.20 -11.72 8.85
C TYR A 968 -21.19 -13.10 8.20
N ARG A 969 -20.51 -14.06 8.85
CA ARG A 969 -20.40 -15.44 8.36
C ARG A 969 -21.74 -16.15 8.42
N THR A 970 -22.51 -16.00 9.49
CA THR A 970 -23.85 -16.59 9.63
C THR A 970 -24.81 -16.02 8.59
N ASP A 971 -24.84 -14.70 8.43
CA ASP A 971 -25.75 -14.03 7.50
C ASP A 971 -25.36 -14.29 6.04
N MET A 972 -24.07 -14.48 5.76
CA MET A 972 -23.60 -14.91 4.45
C MET A 972 -24.14 -16.30 4.08
N ILE A 973 -24.21 -17.24 5.03
CA ILE A 973 -24.80 -18.56 4.78
C ILE A 973 -26.28 -18.40 4.42
N GLN A 974 -27.02 -17.58 5.16
CA GLN A 974 -28.44 -17.34 4.89
C GLN A 974 -28.66 -16.67 3.52
N ALA A 975 -27.88 -15.65 3.20
CA ALA A 975 -27.94 -14.94 1.91
C ALA A 975 -27.61 -15.82 0.70
N LEU A 976 -26.89 -16.92 0.91
CA LEU A 976 -26.56 -17.89 -0.14
C LEU A 976 -27.58 -19.04 -0.24
N GLY A 977 -28.71 -18.96 0.46
CA GLY A 977 -29.77 -19.99 0.44
C GLY A 977 -29.66 -21.02 1.55
N GLY A 978 -29.01 -20.69 2.67
CA GLY A 978 -28.81 -21.62 3.78
C GLY A 978 -27.76 -22.69 3.49
N VAL A 979 -27.56 -23.61 4.43
CA VAL A 979 -26.57 -24.69 4.26
C VAL A 979 -26.99 -25.64 3.14
N GLU A 980 -28.27 -26.03 3.09
CA GLU A 980 -28.80 -26.93 2.06
C GLU A 980 -28.64 -26.32 0.65
N GLY A 981 -29.07 -25.07 0.45
CA GLY A 981 -28.93 -24.38 -0.84
C GLY A 981 -27.48 -24.21 -1.29
N ILE A 982 -26.54 -24.06 -0.37
CA ILE A 982 -25.10 -24.07 -0.70
C ILE A 982 -24.65 -25.46 -1.17
N LEU A 983 -25.08 -26.53 -0.49
CA LEU A 983 -24.64 -27.89 -0.77
C LEU A 983 -25.17 -28.42 -2.11
N GLU A 984 -26.31 -27.92 -2.61
CA GLU A 984 -26.81 -28.16 -3.98
C GLU A 984 -25.79 -27.80 -5.09
N HIS A 985 -24.87 -26.88 -4.80
CA HIS A 985 -23.80 -26.50 -5.72
C HIS A 985 -22.51 -27.33 -5.56
N THR A 986 -22.53 -28.36 -4.72
CA THR A 986 -21.38 -29.18 -4.37
C THR A 986 -21.56 -30.65 -4.81
N LEU A 987 -20.67 -31.54 -4.35
CA LEU A 987 -20.77 -33.00 -4.54
C LEU A 987 -21.04 -33.69 -3.18
N PHE A 988 -21.80 -33.03 -2.31
CA PHE A 988 -22.36 -33.59 -1.08
C PHE A 988 -23.53 -34.49 -1.44
#